data_AF-A0A940AQ96-F1
#
_entry.id   AF-A0A940AQ96-F1
#
_cell.length_a   1.000
_cell.length_b   1.000
_cell.length_c   1.000
_cell.angle_alpha   90.00
_cell.angle_beta   90.00
_cell.angle_gamma   90.00
#
_symmetry.space_group_name_H-M   'P 1'
#
loop_
_entity.id
_entity.type
_entity.pdbx_description
1 polymer ?
#
loop_
_entity_poly.entity_id
_entity_poly.type
_entity_poly.pdbx_seq_one_letter_code
_entity_poly.pdbx_strand_id
1 'polypeptide(L)'
;GATIKLYDALGTNKDTSGTFTLPSDLDLSGWGTDYHVYILAEDINDGHDGKDTDYASTPVEIKHSSYTVTVVGGTADVSRANAGDTVTITANDAEIGYAFVEWAHSEEINYEQAGAFSTTFTMPAKDVTVTAVFKEIVLPDIADQIYTGEDITPTFGVTLDGVDGVFSNNRYTLTYENNINVGTATVTLTFNDSEGKPDARLGTKSTTFKITPADISKATVTIDDQTYNGAPLTPAATVIWNGKELSTDDYTLSYSDNLNAGQATVTVTGKGNFKEDTTATGIFTINQAKLMIEAKDQTYTYNGKPQGGGDVCYEDPAEISRKVEVNGLQGNDALTSITLFSQGQNVGEYSIEPSGAVIGEVSDNYDIQYSNGKMTIEPATVSITVDNKSKLRGESDPEFTGTVTGLIAAGDLGEISYFRSNADVEEAGTYVGVIDATYTANPNYSVSVTKGDFTITEQYTVTYKVVNGTWADGTTADKTETVYRDESPASVPTGMIASSSFEGGSWDTDPSTATITGDTTFTYTFAPVDTYTVTVQSDGNGTASADVAYGATGTEVTLTAITSAGYQFKEWQVISGGVTITNNKFTIGTEDVVVKAVFEEVPATTYTVAFETNGGSAVASQKVEDGNKATKPADPTKEGYTFDGWYQDAALTVAFDFETTITADITLYAKWTQKAQISYTVVSGADGSWKLGSGTDYTLTVKRSEDDPSCIDHFTGVQTDGAALVKDSHYTAKPGSTVITLKNSYLESLSEGKHKITVNFDDGSVSLEITVQAADKKEVTLIPKTGETGCIAVLGVIMVISAAGCVITLEREKKRRRNAR
;
A
#
# COMPACT_ATOMS: atom_id res chain seq x y z
N GLY A 1 59.55 -8.56 86.79
CA GLY A 1 58.96 -8.32 88.11
C GLY A 1 58.82 -9.63 88.86
N ALA A 2 59.90 -10.09 89.49
CA ALA A 2 59.85 -11.24 90.40
C ALA A 2 59.76 -10.71 91.84
N THR A 3 58.85 -11.29 92.64
CA THR A 3 58.69 -10.96 94.06
C THR A 3 59.42 -12.01 94.89
N ILE A 4 60.32 -11.58 95.80
CA ILE A 4 61.11 -12.48 96.63
C ILE A 4 60.73 -12.28 98.10
N LYS A 5 60.56 -13.39 98.82
CA LYS A 5 60.29 -13.41 100.26
C LYS A 5 61.50 -13.97 100.99
N LEU A 6 61.94 -13.29 102.05
CA LEU A 6 63.03 -13.73 102.93
C LEU A 6 62.45 -14.19 104.28
N TYR A 7 62.99 -15.28 104.84
CA TYR A 7 62.60 -15.85 106.13
C TYR A 7 63.83 -15.90 107.07
N ASP A 8 63.65 -15.73 108.37
CA ASP A 8 64.74 -15.91 109.35
C ASP A 8 65.01 -17.40 109.65
N ALA A 9 66.17 -17.67 110.27
CA ALA A 9 66.68 -19.01 110.54
C ALA A 9 65.85 -19.85 111.55
N LEU A 10 64.76 -19.31 112.11
CA LEU A 10 63.84 -20.03 113.00
C LEU A 10 62.42 -20.16 112.42
N GLY A 11 62.19 -19.72 111.18
CA GLY A 11 60.94 -19.96 110.47
C GLY A 11 59.72 -19.23 111.05
N THR A 12 59.90 -18.21 111.89
CA THR A 12 58.79 -17.45 112.49
C THR A 12 58.76 -15.99 112.03
N ASN A 13 58.03 -15.76 110.93
CA ASN A 13 57.37 -14.53 110.51
C ASN A 13 57.98 -13.16 110.92
N LYS A 14 58.79 -12.61 110.01
CA LYS A 14 58.62 -11.23 109.52
C LYS A 14 58.67 -11.23 107.99
N ASP A 15 57.50 -11.29 107.36
CA ASP A 15 57.32 -11.09 105.91
C ASP A 15 57.87 -9.71 105.53
N THR A 16 59.13 -9.66 105.11
CA THR A 16 59.71 -8.47 104.47
C THR A 16 59.95 -8.85 103.01
N SER A 17 58.96 -8.61 102.17
CA SER A 17 59.08 -8.82 100.72
C SER A 17 59.58 -7.53 100.06
N GLY A 18 60.69 -7.62 99.35
CA GLY A 18 61.18 -6.54 98.48
C GLY A 18 60.93 -6.89 97.01
N THR A 19 60.52 -5.91 96.21
CA THR A 19 60.61 -6.01 94.75
C THR A 19 61.97 -5.47 94.33
N PHE A 20 62.78 -6.34 93.73
CA PHE A 20 64.02 -5.94 93.08
C PHE A 20 63.74 -5.74 91.59
N THR A 21 63.95 -4.50 91.12
CA THR A 21 63.88 -4.17 89.70
C THR A 21 65.30 -4.02 89.20
N LEU A 22 65.68 -4.78 88.17
CA LEU A 22 66.98 -4.62 87.56
C LEU A 22 67.13 -3.20 87.00
N PRO A 23 68.32 -2.58 87.11
CA PRO A 23 68.56 -1.25 86.56
C PRO A 23 68.26 -1.24 85.05
N SER A 24 67.59 -0.19 84.57
CA SER A 24 67.23 -0.06 83.15
C SER A 24 68.44 0.12 82.22
N ASP A 25 69.58 0.48 82.80
CA ASP A 25 70.87 0.70 82.17
C ASP A 25 71.80 -0.53 82.26
N LEU A 26 71.30 -1.66 82.75
CA LEU A 26 72.05 -2.92 82.77
C LEU A 26 72.24 -3.46 81.35
N ASP A 27 73.43 -3.23 80.78
CA ASP A 27 73.81 -3.72 79.45
C ASP A 27 74.15 -5.22 79.48
N LEU A 28 73.23 -6.03 78.97
CA LEU A 28 73.36 -7.48 78.86
C LEU A 28 73.80 -7.94 77.46
N SER A 29 74.19 -7.02 76.56
CA SER A 29 74.51 -7.31 75.16
C SER A 29 75.70 -8.28 74.97
N GLY A 30 76.52 -8.47 76.00
CA GLY A 30 77.63 -9.44 76.03
C GLY A 30 77.35 -10.76 76.77
N TRP A 31 76.13 -10.95 77.31
CA TRP A 31 75.77 -12.14 78.09
C TRP A 31 75.12 -13.20 77.19
N GLY A 32 75.35 -14.48 77.47
CA GLY A 32 74.77 -15.60 76.71
C GLY A 32 73.24 -15.72 76.90
N THR A 33 72.59 -16.56 76.08
CA THR A 33 71.11 -16.67 75.99
C THR A 33 70.41 -17.21 77.23
N ASP A 34 71.14 -17.79 78.18
CA ASP A 34 70.61 -18.28 79.46
C ASP A 34 71.42 -17.69 80.61
N TYR A 35 70.76 -16.95 81.50
CA TYR A 35 71.38 -16.45 82.71
C TYR A 35 70.49 -16.70 83.92
N HIS A 36 71.14 -17.08 85.02
CA HIS A 36 70.50 -17.29 86.31
C HIS A 36 70.82 -16.06 87.17
N VAL A 37 69.79 -15.47 87.78
CA VAL A 37 69.98 -14.41 88.75
C VAL A 37 70.01 -15.03 90.13
N TYR A 38 71.14 -14.86 90.82
CA TYR A 38 71.32 -15.26 92.21
C TYR A 38 71.30 -14.02 93.10
N ILE A 39 70.62 -14.08 94.23
CA ILE A 39 70.76 -13.09 95.30
C ILE A 39 71.59 -13.73 96.41
N LEU A 40 72.71 -13.08 96.75
CA LEU A 40 73.59 -13.44 97.85
C LEU A 40 73.27 -12.52 99.03
N ALA A 41 73.13 -13.08 100.22
CA ALA A 41 73.00 -12.34 101.46
C ALA A 41 74.19 -12.66 102.37
N GLU A 42 74.97 -11.64 102.73
CA GLU A 42 76.05 -11.75 103.72
C GLU A 42 75.52 -11.44 105.12
N ASP A 43 75.92 -12.22 106.12
CA ASP A 43 75.58 -11.98 107.53
C ASP A 43 76.48 -10.88 108.09
N ILE A 44 75.90 -9.88 108.77
CA ILE A 44 76.62 -8.72 109.29
C ILE A 44 76.45 -8.71 110.80
N ASN A 45 77.18 -9.55 111.55
CA ASN A 45 77.60 -9.26 112.93
C ASN A 45 78.52 -10.32 113.58
N ASP A 46 79.57 -9.80 114.24
CA ASP A 46 80.17 -10.27 115.50
C ASP A 46 81.16 -11.46 115.47
N GLY A 47 82.47 -11.12 115.45
CA GLY A 47 83.42 -11.50 116.50
C GLY A 47 83.61 -12.99 116.87
N HIS A 48 84.79 -13.51 116.53
CA HIS A 48 85.38 -14.77 117.02
C HIS A 48 84.78 -16.09 116.50
N ASP A 49 85.15 -16.47 115.27
CA ASP A 49 85.83 -17.75 114.96
C ASP A 49 85.95 -18.08 113.45
N GLY A 50 86.08 -17.10 112.55
CA GLY A 50 86.69 -17.33 111.23
C GLY A 50 86.03 -18.39 110.33
N LYS A 51 84.71 -18.59 110.44
CA LYS A 51 83.92 -19.36 109.47
C LYS A 51 82.65 -18.60 109.10
N ASP A 52 82.76 -17.66 108.17
CA ASP A 52 81.60 -17.14 107.45
C ASP A 52 81.10 -18.19 106.44
N THR A 53 79.79 -18.43 106.44
CA THR A 53 79.12 -19.25 105.41
C THR A 53 78.06 -18.41 104.72
N ASP A 54 78.28 -18.12 103.44
CA ASP A 54 77.32 -17.43 102.57
C ASP A 54 76.07 -18.29 102.32
N TYR A 55 74.89 -17.68 102.39
CA TYR A 55 73.63 -18.30 101.95
C TYR A 55 73.26 -17.80 100.55
N ALA A 56 73.36 -18.68 99.56
CA ALA A 56 72.86 -18.42 98.22
C ALA A 56 71.38 -18.84 98.10
N SER A 57 70.56 -17.99 97.51
CA SER A 57 69.17 -18.32 97.14
C SER A 57 69.13 -19.37 96.01
N THR A 58 68.04 -20.15 95.94
CA THR A 58 67.77 -21.01 94.78
C THR A 58 67.55 -20.13 93.54
N PRO A 59 68.26 -20.37 92.43
CA PRO A 59 68.19 -19.51 91.26
C PRO A 59 66.79 -19.49 90.65
N VAL A 60 66.35 -18.31 90.22
CA VAL A 60 65.16 -18.15 89.37
C VAL A 60 65.64 -18.20 87.92
N GLU A 61 65.27 -19.26 87.21
CA GLU A 61 65.58 -19.43 85.79
C GLU A 61 64.63 -18.58 84.95
N ILE A 62 65.18 -17.67 84.14
CA ILE A 62 64.41 -16.86 83.19
C ILE A 62 64.93 -17.19 81.79
N LYS A 63 64.19 -18.02 81.05
CA LYS A 63 64.52 -18.34 79.65
C LYS A 63 64.04 -17.23 78.73
N HIS A 64 64.97 -16.70 77.92
CA HIS A 64 64.67 -15.68 76.92
C HIS A 64 65.13 -16.19 75.55
N SER A 65 64.50 -17.24 75.04
CA SER A 65 64.80 -17.83 73.72
C SER A 65 63.70 -17.48 72.73
N SER A 66 63.45 -16.18 72.51
CA SER A 66 62.52 -15.75 71.46
C SER A 66 63.29 -15.59 70.14
N TYR A 67 62.90 -16.38 69.15
CA TYR A 67 63.50 -16.42 67.82
C TYR A 67 62.71 -15.55 66.85
N THR A 68 63.39 -15.00 65.86
CA THR A 68 62.80 -14.08 64.88
C THR A 68 62.05 -14.85 63.80
N VAL A 69 60.84 -14.39 63.49
CA VAL A 69 60.05 -14.84 62.34
C VAL A 69 60.14 -13.76 61.27
N THR A 70 60.80 -14.08 60.14
CA THR A 70 60.84 -13.21 58.97
C THR A 70 59.94 -13.79 57.90
N VAL A 71 58.94 -13.01 57.45
CA VAL A 71 58.04 -13.42 56.36
C VAL A 71 58.30 -12.54 55.16
N VAL A 72 58.65 -13.16 54.03
CA VAL A 72 58.84 -12.49 52.74
C VAL A 72 57.62 -12.76 51.86
N GLY A 73 56.98 -11.71 51.38
CA GLY A 73 55.74 -11.83 50.58
C GLY A 73 54.51 -12.20 51.40
N GLY A 74 54.50 -11.95 52.71
CA GLY A 74 53.39 -12.23 53.61
C GLY A 74 53.55 -11.56 54.97
N THR A 75 52.71 -11.98 55.92
CA THR A 75 52.70 -11.53 57.32
C THR A 75 52.70 -12.71 58.28
N ALA A 76 53.16 -12.48 59.51
CA ALA A 76 52.98 -13.39 60.63
C ALA A 76 52.16 -12.70 61.73
N ASP A 77 51.45 -13.49 62.52
CA ASP A 77 50.75 -13.02 63.73
C ASP A 77 51.73 -12.50 64.80
N VAL A 78 52.96 -13.04 64.84
CA VAL A 78 54.04 -12.61 65.72
C VAL A 78 55.37 -12.45 64.97
N SER A 79 56.16 -11.43 65.31
CA SER A 79 57.50 -11.22 64.76
C SER A 79 58.61 -11.95 65.53
N ARG A 80 58.30 -12.43 66.75
CA ARG A 80 59.16 -13.29 67.56
C ARG A 80 58.34 -14.32 68.33
N ALA A 81 58.83 -15.55 68.42
CA ALA A 81 58.17 -16.66 69.12
C ALA A 81 59.20 -17.56 69.83
N ASN A 82 58.82 -18.22 70.92
CA ASN A 82 59.69 -19.20 71.58
C ASN A 82 59.65 -20.54 70.84
N ALA A 83 60.69 -21.35 70.99
CA ALA A 83 60.67 -22.70 70.46
C ALA A 83 59.47 -23.50 71.00
N GLY A 84 58.69 -24.10 70.11
CA GLY A 84 57.46 -24.82 70.44
C GLY A 84 56.17 -23.99 70.34
N ASP A 85 56.26 -22.67 70.24
CA ASP A 85 55.09 -21.81 70.01
C ASP A 85 54.53 -22.05 68.59
N THR A 86 53.21 -21.88 68.43
CA THR A 86 52.54 -21.93 67.12
C THR A 86 52.56 -20.54 66.51
N VAL A 87 53.03 -20.43 65.28
CA VAL A 87 53.08 -19.18 64.51
C VAL A 87 52.17 -19.30 63.31
N THR A 88 51.28 -18.32 63.11
CA THR A 88 50.39 -18.24 61.94
C THR A 88 50.98 -17.31 60.91
N ILE A 89 51.14 -17.80 59.69
CA ILE A 89 51.61 -17.01 58.55
C ILE A 89 50.51 -16.90 57.51
N THR A 90 50.42 -15.74 56.85
CA THR A 90 49.46 -15.45 55.79
C THR A 90 50.17 -14.76 54.65
N ALA A 91 50.04 -15.30 53.43
CA ALA A 91 50.66 -14.71 52.25
C ALA A 91 50.00 -13.37 51.94
N ASN A 92 50.73 -12.48 51.27
CA ASN A 92 50.10 -11.30 50.69
C ASN A 92 49.22 -11.72 49.51
N ASP A 93 48.26 -10.87 49.15
CA ASP A 93 47.49 -11.07 47.92
C ASP A 93 48.46 -11.17 46.73
N ALA A 94 48.24 -12.17 45.88
CA ALA A 94 49.05 -12.36 44.69
C ALA A 94 48.91 -11.15 43.75
N GLU A 95 50.03 -10.74 43.15
CA GLU A 95 49.98 -9.74 42.06
C GLU A 95 49.19 -10.30 40.87
N ILE A 96 48.54 -9.41 40.11
CA ILE A 96 47.77 -9.80 38.92
C ILE A 96 48.70 -10.56 37.96
N GLY A 97 48.25 -11.74 37.53
CA GLY A 97 49.00 -12.62 36.66
C GLY A 97 49.93 -13.60 37.37
N TYR A 98 50.01 -13.57 38.71
CA TYR A 98 50.75 -14.52 39.53
C TYR A 98 49.80 -15.31 40.43
N ALA A 99 50.23 -16.49 40.85
CA ALA A 99 49.51 -17.34 41.79
C ALA A 99 50.40 -17.76 42.96
N PHE A 100 49.82 -17.81 44.16
CA PHE A 100 50.43 -18.44 45.32
C PHE A 100 50.54 -19.95 45.08
N VAL A 101 51.75 -20.49 45.23
CA VAL A 101 52.02 -21.92 45.00
C VAL A 101 52.19 -22.65 46.33
N GLU A 102 53.12 -22.18 47.15
CA GLU A 102 53.52 -22.81 48.41
C GLU A 102 54.34 -21.85 49.28
N TRP A 103 54.60 -22.27 50.52
CA TRP A 103 55.57 -21.62 51.39
C TRP A 103 56.94 -22.31 51.29
N ALA A 104 57.97 -21.53 50.96
CA ALA A 104 59.37 -21.96 51.08
C ALA A 104 59.95 -21.53 52.44
N HIS A 105 60.92 -22.27 52.96
CA HIS A 105 61.50 -22.04 54.28
C HIS A 105 63.03 -22.17 54.28
N SER A 106 63.70 -21.39 55.15
CA SER A 106 65.16 -21.44 55.35
C SER A 106 65.63 -22.58 56.25
N GLU A 107 64.75 -23.07 57.13
CA GLU A 107 65.00 -24.16 58.09
C GLU A 107 63.87 -25.19 57.99
N GLU A 108 64.13 -26.46 58.29
CA GLU A 108 63.13 -27.52 58.22
C GLU A 108 62.01 -27.29 59.23
N ILE A 109 60.81 -26.98 58.73
CA ILE A 109 59.59 -26.76 59.51
C ILE A 109 58.43 -27.51 58.85
N ASN A 110 57.47 -27.98 59.66
CA ASN A 110 56.28 -28.65 59.17
C ASN A 110 55.09 -27.70 59.27
N TYR A 111 54.48 -27.39 58.12
CA TYR A 111 53.23 -26.64 58.06
C TYR A 111 52.04 -27.56 58.34
N GLU A 112 51.03 -27.05 59.04
CA GLU A 112 49.74 -27.76 59.15
C GLU A 112 49.10 -27.98 57.78
N GLN A 113 49.16 -26.98 56.89
CA GLN A 113 48.74 -27.08 55.50
C GLN A 113 49.72 -26.34 54.57
N ALA A 114 50.74 -27.05 54.09
CA ALA A 114 51.85 -26.45 53.31
C ALA A 114 51.40 -25.67 52.05
N GLY A 115 50.25 -26.00 51.47
CA GLY A 115 49.69 -25.34 50.28
C GLY A 115 48.59 -24.31 50.56
N ALA A 116 48.33 -23.96 51.83
CA ALA A 116 47.30 -22.99 52.19
C ALA A 116 47.87 -21.56 52.24
N PHE A 117 47.07 -20.60 51.76
CA PHE A 117 47.39 -19.18 51.78
C PHE A 117 47.68 -18.65 53.18
N SER A 118 46.98 -19.20 54.18
CA SER A 118 47.25 -19.02 55.59
C SER A 118 47.46 -20.39 56.22
N THR A 119 48.56 -20.57 56.95
CA THR A 119 48.91 -21.82 57.64
C THR A 119 49.66 -21.52 58.92
N THR A 120 49.71 -22.49 59.81
CA THR A 120 50.54 -22.45 61.01
C THR A 120 51.74 -23.39 60.88
N PHE A 121 52.78 -23.11 61.67
CA PHE A 121 53.89 -24.03 61.93
C PHE A 121 54.36 -23.90 63.39
N THR A 122 55.07 -24.91 63.88
CA THR A 122 55.69 -24.87 65.22
C THR A 122 57.09 -24.26 65.13
N MET A 123 57.36 -23.23 65.93
CA MET A 123 58.62 -22.50 65.90
C MET A 123 59.79 -23.39 66.34
N PRO A 124 60.85 -23.58 65.53
CA PRO A 124 62.06 -24.29 65.96
C PRO A 124 62.91 -23.42 66.90
N ALA A 125 63.94 -24.02 67.51
CA ALA A 125 64.89 -23.30 68.37
C ALA A 125 65.92 -22.47 67.58
N LYS A 126 65.46 -21.77 66.54
CA LYS A 126 66.26 -20.94 65.61
C LYS A 126 65.38 -19.89 64.93
N ASP A 127 66.01 -18.84 64.41
CA ASP A 127 65.34 -17.88 63.54
C ASP A 127 64.86 -18.56 62.25
N VAL A 128 63.65 -18.22 61.82
CA VAL A 128 63.03 -18.79 60.62
C VAL A 128 62.72 -17.68 59.63
N THR A 129 63.13 -17.88 58.38
CA THR A 129 62.62 -17.11 57.24
C THR A 129 61.68 -18.00 56.43
N VAL A 130 60.44 -17.56 56.26
CA VAL A 130 59.49 -18.17 55.32
C VAL A 130 59.22 -17.19 54.19
N THR A 131 59.07 -17.73 52.99
CA THR A 131 58.84 -16.97 51.76
C THR A 131 57.62 -17.52 51.06
N ALA A 132 56.61 -16.67 50.82
CA ALA A 132 55.50 -17.02 49.96
C ALA A 132 55.99 -17.10 48.50
N VAL A 133 55.84 -18.26 47.87
CA VAL A 133 56.28 -18.49 46.49
C VAL A 133 55.13 -18.16 45.55
N PHE A 134 55.32 -17.12 44.75
CA PHE A 134 54.42 -16.74 43.67
C PHE A 134 55.03 -17.12 42.31
N LYS A 135 54.22 -17.71 41.43
CA LYS A 135 54.62 -18.07 40.07
C LYS A 135 53.70 -17.41 39.05
N GLU A 136 54.24 -17.02 37.91
CA GLU A 136 53.44 -16.42 36.85
C GLU A 136 52.47 -17.47 36.30
N ILE A 137 51.20 -17.08 36.15
CA ILE A 137 50.17 -17.90 35.52
C ILE A 137 50.39 -17.83 34.01
N VAL A 138 50.51 -18.98 33.34
CA VAL A 138 50.67 -19.05 31.89
C VAL A 138 49.39 -19.63 31.30
N LEU A 139 48.68 -18.79 30.54
CA LEU A 139 47.47 -19.17 29.79
C LEU A 139 47.86 -19.35 28.31
N PRO A 140 47.37 -20.39 27.62
CA PRO A 140 47.59 -20.55 26.19
C PRO A 140 46.78 -19.53 25.39
N ASP A 141 47.19 -19.29 24.15
CA ASP A 141 46.34 -18.60 23.17
C ASP A 141 45.10 -19.45 22.89
N ILE A 142 43.92 -18.82 22.98
CA ILE A 142 42.65 -19.47 22.69
C ILE A 142 42.30 -19.15 21.23
N ALA A 143 42.07 -20.19 20.43
CA ALA A 143 41.68 -20.02 19.04
C ALA A 143 40.33 -19.30 18.91
N ASP A 144 40.19 -18.49 17.86
CA ASP A 144 38.93 -17.83 17.52
C ASP A 144 37.79 -18.86 17.40
N GLN A 145 36.62 -18.49 17.91
CA GLN A 145 35.41 -19.30 17.90
C GLN A 145 34.42 -18.73 16.87
N ILE A 146 33.51 -19.56 16.36
CA ILE A 146 32.43 -19.11 15.47
C ILE A 146 31.16 -18.98 16.30
N TYR A 147 30.38 -17.93 16.07
CA TYR A 147 29.08 -17.73 16.72
C TYR A 147 28.17 -18.98 16.58
N THR A 148 27.59 -19.44 17.69
CA THR A 148 26.72 -20.62 17.75
C THR A 148 25.28 -20.31 18.17
N GLY A 149 25.02 -19.13 18.73
CA GLY A 149 23.75 -18.77 19.34
C GLY A 149 23.58 -19.18 20.81
N GLU A 150 24.60 -19.82 21.40
CA GLU A 150 24.66 -20.27 22.79
C GLU A 150 25.98 -19.81 23.46
N ASP A 151 26.13 -20.06 24.76
CA ASP A 151 27.36 -19.77 25.50
C ASP A 151 28.55 -20.58 24.95
N ILE A 152 29.64 -19.88 24.63
CA ILE A 152 30.89 -20.50 24.15
C ILE A 152 31.89 -20.58 25.31
N THR A 153 32.23 -21.80 25.75
CA THR A 153 33.16 -22.06 26.85
C THR A 153 34.33 -22.96 26.41
N PRO A 154 35.37 -22.41 25.76
CA PRO A 154 36.51 -23.19 25.30
C PRO A 154 37.27 -23.81 26.47
N THR A 155 37.71 -25.06 26.29
CA THR A 155 38.51 -25.77 27.30
C THR A 155 39.98 -25.66 26.97
N PHE A 156 40.81 -25.36 27.97
CA PHE A 156 42.26 -25.23 27.84
C PHE A 156 42.96 -25.59 29.16
N GLY A 157 44.24 -25.94 29.06
CA GLY A 157 45.08 -26.24 30.23
C GLY A 157 45.74 -24.98 30.80
N VAL A 158 45.86 -24.93 32.13
CA VAL A 158 46.52 -23.83 32.87
C VAL A 158 47.85 -24.34 33.41
N THR A 159 48.93 -23.58 33.18
CA THR A 159 50.28 -23.88 33.67
C THR A 159 50.83 -22.73 34.49
N LEU A 160 51.85 -22.97 35.32
CA LEU A 160 52.61 -21.92 36.02
C LEU A 160 54.05 -21.91 35.54
N ASP A 161 54.67 -20.74 35.44
CA ASP A 161 56.05 -20.62 34.96
C ASP A 161 57.04 -21.41 35.83
N GLY A 162 57.84 -22.26 35.17
CA GLY A 162 58.79 -23.17 35.81
C GLY A 162 58.17 -24.29 36.67
N VAL A 163 56.87 -24.59 36.51
CA VAL A 163 56.19 -25.73 37.15
C VAL A 163 55.73 -26.72 36.08
N ASP A 164 56.20 -27.97 36.17
CA ASP A 164 55.81 -29.02 35.23
C ASP A 164 54.37 -29.50 35.48
N GLY A 165 53.55 -29.50 34.42
CA GLY A 165 52.20 -30.06 34.41
C GLY A 165 51.07 -29.04 34.32
N VAL A 166 49.89 -29.53 33.91
CA VAL A 166 48.66 -28.74 33.85
C VAL A 166 47.96 -28.84 35.20
N PHE A 167 47.56 -27.70 35.77
CA PHE A 167 46.77 -27.67 36.99
C PHE A 167 45.40 -28.30 36.73
N SER A 168 44.88 -29.05 37.71
CA SER A 168 43.54 -29.62 37.64
C SER A 168 42.47 -28.54 37.83
N ASN A 169 41.34 -28.69 37.16
CA ASN A 169 40.20 -27.76 37.23
C ASN A 169 39.54 -27.61 38.62
N ASN A 170 39.94 -28.40 39.61
CA ASN A 170 39.53 -28.20 41.00
C ASN A 170 40.41 -27.18 41.75
N ARG A 171 41.57 -26.82 41.19
CA ARG A 171 42.52 -25.83 41.73
C ARG A 171 42.21 -24.40 41.26
N TYR A 172 41.35 -24.23 40.27
CA TYR A 172 40.96 -22.94 39.74
C TYR A 172 39.54 -22.99 39.18
N THR A 173 38.88 -21.85 39.12
CA THR A 173 37.58 -21.65 38.48
C THR A 173 37.76 -20.75 37.25
N LEU A 174 37.12 -21.13 36.14
CA LEU A 174 37.04 -20.29 34.94
C LEU A 174 35.65 -19.64 34.88
N THR A 175 35.63 -18.33 34.72
CA THR A 175 34.41 -17.57 34.43
C THR A 175 34.52 -16.90 33.06
N TYR A 176 33.41 -16.83 32.34
CA TYR A 176 33.35 -16.28 30.99
C TYR A 176 32.42 -15.07 30.96
N GLU A 177 32.83 -14.03 30.25
CA GLU A 177 32.05 -12.83 30.01
C GLU A 177 32.05 -12.50 28.52
N ASN A 178 30.94 -11.95 28.02
CA ASN A 178 30.74 -11.60 26.61
C ASN A 178 30.97 -12.79 25.65
N ASN A 179 30.51 -13.98 26.03
CA ASN A 179 30.82 -15.26 25.38
C ASN A 179 29.69 -15.84 24.51
N ILE A 180 28.71 -15.01 24.11
CA ILE A 180 27.60 -15.41 23.22
C ILE A 180 27.76 -14.73 21.86
N ASN A 181 27.75 -13.40 21.83
CA ASN A 181 27.73 -12.61 20.60
C ASN A 181 29.12 -12.42 20.01
N VAL A 182 29.18 -12.11 18.71
CA VAL A 182 30.40 -11.72 18.01
C VAL A 182 31.09 -10.56 18.73
N GLY A 183 32.40 -10.69 18.91
CA GLY A 183 33.18 -9.71 19.67
C GLY A 183 34.38 -10.36 20.35
N THR A 184 34.84 -9.71 21.42
CA THR A 184 35.93 -10.23 22.25
C THR A 184 35.35 -10.74 23.56
N ALA A 185 35.43 -12.05 23.76
CA ALA A 185 35.05 -12.70 25.01
C ALA A 185 36.24 -12.70 25.97
N THR A 186 35.96 -12.56 27.25
CA THR A 186 36.98 -12.61 28.30
C THR A 186 36.80 -13.88 29.12
N VAL A 187 37.88 -14.61 29.34
CA VAL A 187 37.93 -15.69 30.32
C VAL A 187 38.82 -15.25 31.48
N THR A 188 38.29 -15.38 32.69
CA THR A 188 39.00 -15.07 33.93
C THR A 188 39.23 -16.36 34.69
N LEU A 189 40.51 -16.61 34.98
CA LEU A 189 40.93 -17.65 35.88
C LEU A 189 41.07 -17.07 37.29
N THR A 190 40.47 -17.76 38.26
CA THR A 190 40.66 -17.49 39.69
C THR A 190 41.10 -18.78 40.38
N PHE A 191 42.21 -18.75 41.12
CA PHE A 191 42.64 -19.92 41.89
C PHE A 191 41.67 -20.22 43.03
N ASN A 192 41.49 -21.50 43.34
CA ASN A 192 40.57 -21.95 44.38
C ASN A 192 41.29 -22.13 45.72
N ASP A 193 40.59 -21.82 46.80
CA ASP A 193 41.01 -22.09 48.17
C ASP A 193 41.04 -23.59 48.49
N SER A 194 41.42 -23.93 49.73
CA SER A 194 41.49 -25.32 50.19
C SER A 194 40.11 -26.00 50.26
N GLU A 195 39.01 -25.25 50.19
CA GLU A 195 37.64 -25.76 50.10
C GLU A 195 37.16 -25.90 48.65
N GLY A 196 37.97 -25.50 47.66
CA GLY A 196 37.64 -25.52 46.24
C GLY A 196 36.83 -24.33 45.75
N LYS A 197 36.74 -23.24 46.52
CA LYS A 197 36.04 -22.00 46.12
C LYS A 197 37.00 -20.98 45.53
N PRO A 198 36.61 -20.21 44.50
CA PRO A 198 37.47 -19.20 43.91
C PRO A 198 37.84 -18.10 44.93
N ASP A 199 39.14 -17.84 45.09
CA ASP A 199 39.69 -16.80 45.96
C ASP A 199 40.73 -15.97 45.19
N ALA A 200 40.37 -14.73 44.85
CA ALA A 200 41.20 -13.85 44.04
C ALA A 200 42.56 -13.52 44.69
N ARG A 201 42.67 -13.63 46.02
CA ARG A 201 43.92 -13.40 46.75
C ARG A 201 44.99 -14.43 46.40
N LEU A 202 44.58 -15.62 45.97
CA LEU A 202 45.46 -16.71 45.54
C LEU A 202 46.06 -16.48 44.15
N GLY A 203 45.46 -15.58 43.36
CA GLY A 203 45.89 -15.29 42.01
C GLY A 203 44.75 -15.26 41.01
N THR A 204 44.80 -14.27 40.13
CA THR A 204 43.90 -14.14 38.99
C THR A 204 44.69 -13.82 37.73
N LYS A 205 44.22 -14.33 36.59
CA LYS A 205 44.68 -13.92 35.27
C LYS A 205 43.54 -14.03 34.28
N SER A 206 43.43 -13.06 33.38
CA SER A 206 42.45 -13.08 32.30
C SER A 206 43.16 -13.20 30.97
N THR A 207 42.50 -13.88 30.03
CA THR A 207 42.84 -13.83 28.61
C THR A 207 41.55 -13.66 27.81
N THR A 208 41.69 -13.40 26.51
CA THR A 208 40.56 -13.17 25.62
C THR A 208 40.60 -14.09 24.41
N PHE A 209 39.44 -14.31 23.82
CA PHE A 209 39.30 -14.95 22.51
C PHE A 209 38.27 -14.19 21.68
N LYS A 210 38.36 -14.28 20.35
CA LYS A 210 37.36 -13.66 19.47
C LYS A 210 36.26 -14.64 19.13
N ILE A 211 35.03 -14.14 19.12
CA ILE A 211 33.88 -14.81 18.51
C ILE A 211 33.67 -14.14 17.15
N THR A 212 33.76 -14.93 16.09
CA THR A 212 33.66 -14.49 14.69
C THR A 212 32.24 -14.75 14.15
N PRO A 213 31.77 -13.94 13.19
CA PRO A 213 30.41 -14.08 12.67
C PRO A 213 30.15 -15.42 11.99
N ALA A 214 28.96 -15.96 12.21
CA ALA A 214 28.49 -17.17 11.56
C ALA A 214 28.04 -16.93 10.11
N ASP A 215 28.03 -17.99 9.32
CA ASP A 215 27.52 -17.97 7.95
C ASP A 215 26.00 -18.21 7.95
N ILE A 216 25.23 -17.23 7.46
CA ILE A 216 23.77 -17.30 7.44
C ILE A 216 23.23 -18.15 6.29
N SER A 217 24.04 -18.51 5.29
CA SER A 217 23.59 -19.18 4.05
C SER A 217 22.86 -20.51 4.24
N LYS A 218 23.02 -21.13 5.42
CA LYS A 218 22.32 -22.37 5.81
C LYS A 218 20.98 -22.13 6.50
N ALA A 219 20.58 -20.87 6.71
CA ALA A 219 19.28 -20.54 7.28
C ALA A 219 18.17 -21.00 6.33
N THR A 220 17.09 -21.52 6.91
CA THR A 220 15.85 -21.79 6.19
C THR A 220 15.00 -20.53 6.22
N VAL A 221 14.52 -20.10 5.05
CA VAL A 221 13.70 -18.90 4.89
C VAL A 221 12.32 -19.31 4.40
N THR A 222 11.29 -19.02 5.18
CA THR A 222 9.89 -19.32 4.82
C THR A 222 9.07 -18.03 4.77
N ILE A 223 8.27 -17.91 3.72
CA ILE A 223 7.42 -16.75 3.44
C ILE A 223 6.07 -17.27 2.92
N ASP A 224 4.98 -16.66 3.36
CA ASP A 224 3.65 -17.02 2.88
C ASP A 224 3.42 -16.49 1.45
N ASP A 225 2.73 -17.28 0.63
CA ASP A 225 2.31 -16.85 -0.70
C ASP A 225 1.42 -15.59 -0.62
N GLN A 226 1.58 -14.72 -1.59
CA GLN A 226 0.87 -13.45 -1.69
C GLN A 226 -0.10 -13.47 -2.87
N THR A 227 -0.90 -12.41 -3.01
CA THR A 227 -1.75 -12.17 -4.18
C THR A 227 -1.42 -10.82 -4.76
N TYR A 228 -1.36 -10.72 -6.08
CA TYR A 228 -1.11 -9.47 -6.79
C TYR A 228 -2.08 -8.36 -6.33
N ASN A 229 -1.55 -7.17 -6.02
CA ASN A 229 -2.32 -6.02 -5.53
C ASN A 229 -1.92 -4.69 -6.21
N GLY A 230 -1.18 -4.73 -7.32
CA GLY A 230 -0.78 -3.55 -8.08
C GLY A 230 0.43 -2.79 -7.51
N ALA A 231 1.14 -3.33 -6.51
CA ALA A 231 2.33 -2.71 -5.93
C ALA A 231 3.40 -3.75 -5.55
N PRO A 232 4.68 -3.35 -5.38
CA PRO A 232 5.72 -4.25 -4.89
C PRO A 232 5.38 -4.82 -3.50
N LEU A 233 5.48 -6.13 -3.35
CA LEU A 233 5.12 -6.87 -2.13
C LEU A 233 6.36 -7.15 -1.26
N THR A 234 6.27 -6.80 0.03
CA THR A 234 7.34 -7.04 1.03
C THR A 234 6.79 -7.79 2.24
N PRO A 235 6.31 -9.04 2.08
CA PRO A 235 5.78 -9.83 3.18
C PRO A 235 6.86 -10.16 4.21
N ALA A 236 6.47 -10.37 5.47
CA ALA A 236 7.41 -10.80 6.50
C ALA A 236 7.99 -12.19 6.18
N ALA A 237 9.27 -12.39 6.47
CA ALA A 237 9.96 -13.67 6.30
C ALA A 237 10.35 -14.25 7.67
N THR A 238 10.11 -15.55 7.85
CA THR A 238 10.60 -16.30 9.02
C THR A 238 11.95 -16.92 8.66
N VAL A 239 12.98 -16.60 9.45
CA VAL A 239 14.36 -17.05 9.21
C VAL A 239 14.82 -17.94 10.34
N ILE A 240 15.09 -19.21 10.06
CA ILE A 240 15.51 -20.21 11.05
C ILE A 240 16.95 -20.64 10.77
N TRP A 241 17.85 -20.44 11.74
CA TRP A 241 19.23 -20.87 11.67
C TRP A 241 19.58 -21.75 12.89
N ASN A 242 20.14 -22.94 12.66
CA ASN A 242 20.38 -23.96 13.69
C ASN A 242 19.16 -24.29 14.57
N GLY A 243 17.96 -24.25 13.98
CA GLY A 243 16.71 -24.57 14.70
C GLY A 243 16.17 -23.45 15.58
N LYS A 244 16.81 -22.27 15.59
CA LYS A 244 16.35 -21.06 16.28
C LYS A 244 15.90 -20.02 15.26
N GLU A 245 14.76 -19.39 15.53
CA GLU A 245 14.29 -18.24 14.76
C GLU A 245 15.16 -17.02 15.08
N LEU A 246 15.62 -16.34 14.03
CA LEU A 246 16.49 -15.18 14.13
C LEU A 246 15.68 -13.91 14.38
N SER A 247 16.28 -12.95 15.09
CA SER A 247 15.72 -11.61 15.23
C SER A 247 15.95 -10.80 13.96
N THR A 248 15.08 -9.83 13.67
CA THR A 248 15.32 -8.88 12.57
C THR A 248 16.57 -8.01 12.76
N ASP A 249 17.16 -8.00 13.96
CA ASP A 249 18.45 -7.34 14.20
C ASP A 249 19.63 -8.12 13.62
N ASP A 250 19.48 -9.43 13.39
CA ASP A 250 20.50 -10.36 12.91
C ASP A 250 20.63 -10.39 11.38
N TYR A 251 19.70 -9.77 10.64
CA TYR A 251 19.69 -9.78 9.18
C TYR A 251 19.00 -8.56 8.57
N THR A 252 19.14 -8.40 7.26
CA THR A 252 18.36 -7.47 6.44
C THR A 252 17.66 -8.23 5.32
N LEU A 253 16.53 -7.69 4.84
CA LEU A 253 15.75 -8.29 3.76
C LEU A 253 15.79 -7.40 2.52
N SER A 254 15.92 -8.04 1.37
CA SER A 254 15.69 -7.42 0.06
C SER A 254 14.85 -8.34 -0.80
N TYR A 255 14.06 -7.76 -1.71
CA TYR A 255 13.08 -8.46 -2.52
C TYR A 255 13.38 -8.21 -4.00
N SER A 256 13.26 -9.24 -4.82
CA SER A 256 13.28 -9.14 -6.28
C SER A 256 12.09 -9.88 -6.88
N ASP A 257 11.71 -9.47 -8.10
CA ASP A 257 10.59 -10.08 -8.84
C ASP A 257 9.28 -10.08 -8.05
N ASN A 258 9.11 -9.06 -7.19
CA ASN A 258 8.08 -9.01 -6.16
C ASN A 258 6.90 -8.09 -6.50
N LEU A 259 6.72 -7.75 -7.78
CA LEU A 259 5.62 -6.91 -8.26
C LEU A 259 4.55 -7.74 -8.97
N ASN A 260 4.95 -8.55 -9.95
CA ASN A 260 4.04 -9.28 -10.82
C ASN A 260 3.76 -10.70 -10.29
N ALA A 261 2.66 -11.30 -10.74
CA ALA A 261 2.34 -12.69 -10.44
C ALA A 261 3.46 -13.63 -10.94
N GLY A 262 3.78 -14.64 -10.15
CA GLY A 262 4.91 -15.53 -10.40
C GLY A 262 5.70 -15.85 -9.14
N GLN A 263 6.97 -16.19 -9.30
CA GLN A 263 7.87 -16.45 -8.17
C GLN A 263 8.68 -15.21 -7.84
N ALA A 264 8.57 -14.77 -6.59
CA ALA A 264 9.37 -13.68 -6.03
C ALA A 264 10.45 -14.25 -5.10
N THR A 265 11.58 -13.54 -5.02
CA THR A 265 12.72 -13.97 -4.19
C THR A 265 12.92 -12.99 -3.03
N VAL A 266 13.10 -13.53 -1.84
CA VAL A 266 13.58 -12.81 -0.66
C VAL A 266 15.03 -13.18 -0.42
N THR A 267 15.91 -12.19 -0.38
CA THR A 267 17.32 -12.36 0.00
C THR A 267 17.51 -11.86 1.42
N VAL A 268 17.97 -12.75 2.28
CA VAL A 268 18.32 -12.50 3.69
C VAL A 268 19.83 -12.31 3.77
N THR A 269 20.28 -11.12 4.10
CA THR A 269 21.71 -10.82 4.27
C THR A 269 22.06 -10.72 5.75
N GLY A 270 23.09 -11.44 6.19
CA GLY A 270 23.49 -11.47 7.59
C GLY A 270 23.91 -10.09 8.13
N LYS A 271 23.78 -9.90 9.45
CA LYS A 271 24.19 -8.69 10.17
C LYS A 271 24.68 -9.06 11.57
N GLY A 272 25.62 -8.29 12.12
CA GLY A 272 26.07 -8.42 13.50
C GLY A 272 26.71 -9.78 13.80
N ASN A 273 25.93 -10.69 14.40
CA ASN A 273 26.39 -12.06 14.71
C ASN A 273 26.62 -12.94 13.47
N PHE A 274 26.17 -12.47 12.29
CA PHE A 274 26.30 -13.15 11.01
C PHE A 274 27.14 -12.33 10.03
N LYS A 275 27.82 -13.02 9.12
CA LYS A 275 28.65 -12.39 8.08
C LYS A 275 27.79 -11.62 7.09
N GLU A 276 28.12 -10.35 6.88
CA GLU A 276 27.39 -9.44 5.97
C GLU A 276 27.54 -9.78 4.49
N ASP A 277 28.55 -10.59 4.13
CA ASP A 277 28.77 -11.07 2.76
C ASP A 277 28.10 -12.43 2.47
N THR A 278 27.39 -12.99 3.47
CA THR A 278 26.65 -14.25 3.31
C THR A 278 25.16 -14.00 3.22
N THR A 279 24.48 -14.75 2.35
CA THR A 279 23.04 -14.64 2.14
C THR A 279 22.36 -16.00 2.17
N ALA A 280 21.12 -16.01 2.63
CA ALA A 280 20.15 -17.09 2.43
C ALA A 280 19.00 -16.57 1.57
N THR A 281 18.35 -17.46 0.82
CA THR A 281 17.21 -17.09 -0.04
C THR A 281 15.98 -17.89 0.31
N GLY A 282 14.84 -17.21 0.24
CA GLY A 282 13.51 -17.81 0.25
C GLY A 282 12.75 -17.41 -1.01
N ILE A 283 11.78 -18.24 -1.41
CA ILE A 283 10.88 -17.93 -2.52
C ILE A 283 9.44 -17.96 -2.02
N PHE A 284 8.60 -17.11 -2.60
CA PHE A 284 7.15 -17.15 -2.42
C PHE A 284 6.44 -16.93 -3.75
N THR A 285 5.22 -17.43 -3.84
CA THR A 285 4.37 -17.26 -5.03
C THR A 285 3.53 -16.01 -4.86
N ILE A 286 3.53 -15.14 -5.88
CA ILE A 286 2.52 -14.10 -6.05
C ILE A 286 1.44 -14.69 -6.95
N ASN A 287 0.31 -15.04 -6.36
CA ASN A 287 -0.85 -15.55 -7.07
C ASN A 287 -1.51 -14.45 -7.89
N GLN A 288 -2.10 -14.84 -9.02
CA GLN A 288 -2.90 -13.93 -9.84
C GLN A 288 -4.09 -13.39 -9.05
N ALA A 289 -4.42 -12.11 -9.26
CA ALA A 289 -5.63 -11.50 -8.72
C ALA A 289 -6.86 -11.95 -9.53
N LYS A 290 -7.98 -12.18 -8.85
CA LYS A 290 -9.23 -12.52 -9.55
C LYS A 290 -9.83 -11.27 -10.19
N LEU A 291 -10.17 -11.37 -11.47
CA LEU A 291 -10.86 -10.31 -12.21
C LEU A 291 -12.14 -10.87 -12.82
N MET A 292 -13.28 -10.27 -12.48
CA MET A 292 -14.57 -10.60 -13.09
C MET A 292 -14.91 -9.53 -14.13
N ILE A 293 -15.21 -9.96 -15.35
CA ILE A 293 -15.73 -9.10 -16.42
C ILE A 293 -17.08 -9.61 -16.87
N GLU A 294 -18.10 -8.76 -16.73
CA GLU A 294 -19.48 -9.07 -17.09
C GLU A 294 -19.92 -8.20 -18.26
N ALA A 295 -20.41 -8.82 -19.34
CA ALA A 295 -21.01 -8.09 -20.44
C ALA A 295 -22.40 -7.59 -20.05
N LYS A 296 -22.69 -6.32 -20.33
CA LYS A 296 -23.98 -5.70 -20.02
C LYS A 296 -25.04 -6.13 -21.02
N ASP A 297 -26.26 -6.30 -20.53
CA ASP A 297 -27.42 -6.61 -21.36
C ASP A 297 -27.71 -5.50 -22.38
N GLN A 298 -28.22 -5.88 -23.55
CA GLN A 298 -28.59 -4.97 -24.63
C GLN A 298 -29.96 -5.36 -25.19
N THR A 299 -30.75 -4.36 -25.59
CA THR A 299 -32.06 -4.57 -26.22
C THR A 299 -32.13 -3.84 -27.55
N TYR A 300 -32.64 -4.51 -28.57
CA TYR A 300 -32.85 -3.99 -29.92
C TYR A 300 -34.28 -4.29 -30.37
N THR A 301 -34.83 -3.46 -31.26
CA THR A 301 -36.07 -3.78 -31.98
C THR A 301 -35.73 -4.43 -33.32
N TYR A 302 -36.50 -5.46 -33.73
CA TYR A 302 -36.33 -6.11 -35.01
C TYR A 302 -36.34 -5.11 -36.17
N ASN A 303 -35.29 -5.13 -36.99
CA ASN A 303 -35.12 -4.21 -38.11
C ASN A 303 -34.65 -4.92 -39.39
N GLY A 304 -34.77 -6.26 -39.43
CA GLY A 304 -34.38 -7.11 -40.56
C GLY A 304 -32.87 -7.24 -40.80
N LYS A 305 -32.02 -6.56 -40.03
CA LYS A 305 -30.56 -6.63 -40.12
C LYS A 305 -29.99 -7.48 -38.99
N PRO A 306 -28.85 -8.17 -39.19
CA PRO A 306 -28.12 -8.78 -38.10
C PRO A 306 -27.77 -7.73 -37.03
N GLN A 307 -28.08 -8.05 -35.78
CA GLN A 307 -27.66 -7.36 -34.57
C GLN A 307 -26.48 -8.13 -33.99
N GLY A 308 -25.43 -7.39 -33.63
CA GLY A 308 -24.11 -8.01 -33.49
C GLY A 308 -23.52 -8.40 -34.86
N GLY A 309 -22.22 -8.69 -34.88
CA GLY A 309 -21.46 -8.81 -36.11
C GLY A 309 -20.24 -9.72 -36.02
N GLY A 310 -20.24 -10.67 -35.08
CA GLY A 310 -19.06 -11.48 -34.77
C GLY A 310 -18.21 -10.84 -33.67
N ASP A 311 -16.93 -11.19 -33.65
CA ASP A 311 -15.97 -10.68 -32.66
C ASP A 311 -15.71 -9.18 -32.91
N VAL A 312 -16.07 -8.35 -31.93
CA VAL A 312 -15.77 -6.91 -31.96
C VAL A 312 -14.82 -6.59 -30.81
N CYS A 313 -13.61 -6.14 -31.14
CA CYS A 313 -12.66 -5.63 -30.16
C CYS A 313 -12.96 -4.16 -29.84
N TYR A 314 -13.13 -3.86 -28.56
CA TYR A 314 -13.28 -2.52 -28.02
C TYR A 314 -11.99 -2.10 -27.35
N GLU A 315 -11.46 -0.93 -27.76
CA GLU A 315 -10.23 -0.36 -27.21
C GLU A 315 -10.45 1.05 -26.61
N ASP A 316 -11.61 1.67 -26.87
CA ASP A 316 -11.99 2.95 -26.29
C ASP A 316 -12.56 2.75 -24.88
N PRO A 317 -11.94 3.29 -23.81
CA PRO A 317 -12.42 3.14 -22.43
C PRO A 317 -13.88 3.58 -22.21
N ALA A 318 -14.35 4.60 -22.93
CA ALA A 318 -15.72 5.07 -22.81
C ALA A 318 -16.72 4.05 -23.38
N GLU A 319 -16.38 3.39 -24.48
CA GLU A 319 -17.20 2.32 -25.05
C GLU A 319 -17.14 1.04 -24.20
N ILE A 320 -15.93 0.66 -23.74
CA ILE A 320 -15.73 -0.50 -22.84
C ILE A 320 -16.62 -0.36 -21.59
N SER A 321 -16.58 0.79 -20.91
CA SER A 321 -17.37 1.02 -19.69
C SER A 321 -18.89 1.01 -19.91
N ARG A 322 -19.36 1.32 -21.13
CA ARG A 322 -20.78 1.19 -21.50
C ARG A 322 -21.19 -0.24 -21.81
N LYS A 323 -20.25 -1.10 -22.18
CA LYS A 323 -20.51 -2.48 -22.65
C LYS A 323 -20.21 -3.57 -21.63
N VAL A 324 -19.29 -3.33 -20.70
CA VAL A 324 -18.93 -4.30 -19.66
C VAL A 324 -18.88 -3.65 -18.28
N GLU A 325 -19.02 -4.47 -17.26
CA GLU A 325 -18.71 -4.16 -15.87
C GLU A 325 -17.47 -4.95 -15.46
N VAL A 326 -16.51 -4.28 -14.82
CA VAL A 326 -15.20 -4.84 -14.48
C VAL A 326 -14.99 -4.73 -12.98
N ASN A 327 -14.81 -5.85 -12.30
CA ASN A 327 -14.68 -5.93 -10.85
C ASN A 327 -13.42 -6.73 -10.48
N GLY A 328 -12.54 -6.13 -9.67
CA GLY A 328 -11.32 -6.79 -9.15
C GLY A 328 -9.98 -6.28 -9.69
N LEU A 329 -9.97 -5.20 -10.49
CA LEU A 329 -8.72 -4.50 -10.85
C LEU A 329 -7.99 -4.00 -9.61
N GLN A 330 -6.65 -4.05 -9.64
CA GLN A 330 -5.77 -3.69 -8.53
C GLN A 330 -4.99 -2.41 -8.84
N GLY A 331 -4.74 -1.59 -7.82
CA GLY A 331 -3.97 -0.36 -7.96
C GLY A 331 -4.52 0.58 -9.02
N ASN A 332 -3.68 0.94 -10.01
CA ASN A 332 -4.03 1.82 -11.12
C ASN A 332 -4.21 1.05 -12.44
N ASP A 333 -4.34 -0.27 -12.38
CA ASP A 333 -4.51 -1.11 -13.56
C ASP A 333 -5.86 -0.81 -14.23
N ALA A 334 -5.88 -0.87 -15.56
CA ALA A 334 -7.06 -0.56 -16.34
C ALA A 334 -7.26 -1.59 -17.45
N LEU A 335 -8.51 -2.00 -17.67
CA LEU A 335 -8.89 -2.77 -18.85
C LEU A 335 -8.68 -1.88 -20.10
N THR A 336 -7.75 -2.26 -20.96
CA THR A 336 -7.39 -1.51 -22.17
C THR A 336 -8.11 -2.01 -23.40
N SER A 337 -8.46 -3.30 -23.45
CA SER A 337 -9.30 -3.83 -24.51
C SER A 337 -10.08 -5.08 -24.10
N ILE A 338 -11.15 -5.35 -24.83
CA ILE A 338 -11.97 -6.55 -24.68
C ILE A 338 -12.67 -6.88 -25.99
N THR A 339 -12.84 -8.16 -26.29
CA THR A 339 -13.62 -8.63 -27.42
C THR A 339 -14.99 -9.08 -26.94
N LEU A 340 -16.07 -8.61 -27.58
CA LEU A 340 -17.41 -9.12 -27.36
C LEU A 340 -17.92 -9.80 -28.63
N PHE A 341 -18.46 -11.01 -28.47
CA PHE A 341 -19.13 -11.74 -29.53
C PHE A 341 -20.64 -11.74 -29.28
N SER A 342 -21.42 -11.40 -30.31
CA SER A 342 -22.86 -11.62 -30.33
C SER A 342 -23.36 -11.73 -31.78
N GLN A 343 -24.40 -12.54 -31.99
CA GLN A 343 -25.04 -12.68 -33.29
C GLN A 343 -26.53 -13.03 -33.13
N GLY A 344 -27.40 -12.18 -33.65
CA GLY A 344 -28.84 -12.41 -33.73
C GLY A 344 -29.44 -11.61 -34.87
N GLN A 345 -30.60 -12.02 -35.40
CA GLN A 345 -31.28 -11.27 -36.47
C GLN A 345 -32.80 -11.25 -36.28
N ASN A 346 -33.36 -12.36 -35.83
CA ASN A 346 -34.79 -12.49 -35.54
C ASN A 346 -35.08 -12.19 -34.07
N VAL A 347 -36.35 -11.97 -33.73
CA VAL A 347 -36.79 -11.83 -32.35
C VAL A 347 -36.36 -13.02 -31.50
N GLY A 348 -35.85 -12.73 -30.32
CA GLY A 348 -35.35 -13.74 -29.40
C GLY A 348 -34.28 -13.22 -28.46
N GLU A 349 -33.70 -14.14 -27.71
CA GLU A 349 -32.63 -13.88 -26.75
C GLU A 349 -31.34 -14.55 -27.23
N TYR A 350 -30.23 -13.82 -27.15
CA TYR A 350 -28.91 -14.21 -27.62
C TYR A 350 -27.86 -13.89 -26.55
N SER A 351 -26.73 -14.59 -26.54
CA SER A 351 -25.61 -14.29 -25.63
C SER A 351 -24.73 -13.16 -26.16
N ILE A 352 -24.20 -12.35 -25.24
CA ILE A 352 -23.06 -11.46 -25.46
C ILE A 352 -21.89 -12.07 -24.69
N GLU A 353 -20.91 -12.60 -25.41
CA GLU A 353 -19.82 -13.39 -24.84
C GLU A 353 -18.53 -12.56 -24.80
N PRO A 354 -18.07 -12.14 -23.61
CA PRO A 354 -16.80 -11.45 -23.49
C PRO A 354 -15.62 -12.41 -23.55
N SER A 355 -14.55 -11.97 -24.20
CA SER A 355 -13.28 -12.70 -24.30
C SER A 355 -12.11 -11.75 -24.62
N GLY A 356 -10.87 -12.26 -24.58
CA GLY A 356 -9.70 -11.52 -25.06
C GLY A 356 -9.45 -10.19 -24.33
N ALA A 357 -9.75 -10.14 -23.03
CA ALA A 357 -9.52 -8.95 -22.21
C ALA A 357 -8.02 -8.69 -22.02
N VAL A 358 -7.61 -7.44 -22.16
CA VAL A 358 -6.22 -6.99 -21.95
C VAL A 358 -6.20 -5.89 -20.90
N ILE A 359 -5.38 -6.05 -19.87
CA ILE A 359 -5.14 -5.10 -18.79
C ILE A 359 -3.74 -4.52 -18.96
N GLY A 360 -3.54 -3.72 -20.01
CA GLY A 360 -2.22 -3.18 -20.37
C GLY A 360 -1.14 -4.26 -20.45
N GLU A 361 0.05 -3.94 -19.92
CA GLU A 361 1.20 -4.86 -19.87
C GLU A 361 1.14 -5.87 -18.70
N VAL A 362 0.09 -5.82 -17.88
CA VAL A 362 -0.03 -6.60 -16.62
C VAL A 362 -1.12 -7.67 -16.66
N SER A 363 -1.61 -8.03 -17.85
CA SER A 363 -2.68 -9.03 -18.02
C SER A 363 -2.36 -10.37 -17.36
N ASP A 364 -1.09 -10.80 -17.39
CA ASP A 364 -0.62 -12.06 -16.78
C ASP A 364 -0.73 -12.06 -15.24
N ASN A 365 -0.98 -10.91 -14.62
CA ASN A 365 -1.19 -10.79 -13.17
C ASN A 365 -2.61 -11.15 -12.74
N TYR A 366 -3.52 -11.44 -13.67
CA TYR A 366 -4.93 -11.68 -13.39
C TYR A 366 -5.42 -13.06 -13.86
N ASP A 367 -6.25 -13.68 -13.03
CA ASP A 367 -7.11 -14.81 -13.38
C ASP A 367 -8.46 -14.23 -13.82
N ILE A 368 -8.64 -14.11 -15.15
CA ILE A 368 -9.77 -13.41 -15.76
C ILE A 368 -10.94 -14.38 -15.94
N GLN A 369 -12.07 -14.02 -15.36
CA GLN A 369 -13.33 -14.75 -15.46
C GLN A 369 -14.39 -13.90 -16.14
N TYR A 370 -15.17 -14.55 -17.01
CA TYR A 370 -16.15 -13.92 -17.87
C TYR A 370 -17.58 -14.30 -17.45
N SER A 371 -18.47 -13.31 -17.47
CA SER A 371 -19.92 -13.52 -17.37
C SER A 371 -20.59 -12.98 -18.62
N ASN A 372 -21.42 -13.81 -19.25
CA ASN A 372 -22.11 -13.45 -20.48
C ASN A 372 -23.27 -12.50 -20.19
N GLY A 373 -23.41 -11.49 -21.03
CA GLY A 373 -24.57 -10.61 -21.06
C GLY A 373 -25.67 -11.17 -21.96
N LYS A 374 -26.83 -10.54 -21.93
CA LYS A 374 -28.00 -10.91 -22.73
C LYS A 374 -28.31 -9.85 -23.78
N MET A 375 -28.37 -10.27 -25.05
CA MET A 375 -28.91 -9.48 -26.14
C MET A 375 -30.35 -9.91 -26.43
N THR A 376 -31.30 -8.98 -26.30
CA THR A 376 -32.72 -9.22 -26.59
C THR A 376 -33.13 -8.49 -27.87
N ILE A 377 -33.71 -9.19 -28.83
CA ILE A 377 -34.33 -8.59 -30.01
C ILE A 377 -35.85 -8.68 -29.84
N GLU A 378 -36.50 -7.52 -29.69
CA GLU A 378 -37.93 -7.37 -29.49
C GLU A 378 -38.69 -7.24 -30.82
N PRO A 379 -39.95 -7.70 -30.90
CA PRO A 379 -40.76 -7.58 -32.11
C PRO A 379 -40.94 -6.14 -32.57
N ALA A 380 -40.86 -5.93 -33.89
CA ALA A 380 -41.28 -4.67 -34.49
C ALA A 380 -42.81 -4.54 -34.48
N THR A 381 -43.32 -3.32 -34.38
CA THR A 381 -44.78 -3.08 -34.41
C THR A 381 -45.29 -3.01 -35.84
N VAL A 382 -46.37 -3.73 -36.13
CA VAL A 382 -47.09 -3.66 -37.41
C VAL A 382 -48.56 -3.37 -37.17
N SER A 383 -49.13 -2.50 -38.00
CA SER A 383 -50.55 -2.18 -37.96
C SER A 383 -51.19 -2.50 -39.30
N ILE A 384 -52.25 -3.32 -39.26
CA ILE A 384 -53.14 -3.58 -40.39
C ILE A 384 -54.43 -2.78 -40.14
N THR A 385 -54.76 -1.86 -41.04
CA THR A 385 -56.01 -1.11 -41.00
C THR A 385 -56.87 -1.53 -42.17
N VAL A 386 -58.04 -2.11 -41.89
CA VAL A 386 -58.96 -2.60 -42.90
C VAL A 386 -59.90 -1.48 -43.32
N ASP A 387 -60.08 -1.29 -44.64
CA ASP A 387 -60.89 -0.21 -45.17
C ASP A 387 -62.38 -0.49 -44.94
N ASN A 388 -63.14 0.56 -44.63
CA ASN A 388 -64.59 0.48 -44.61
C ASN A 388 -65.11 0.27 -46.02
N LYS A 389 -66.16 -0.55 -46.18
CA LYS A 389 -66.82 -0.78 -47.47
C LYS A 389 -68.33 -0.71 -47.34
N SER A 390 -69.00 -0.51 -48.46
CA SER A 390 -70.45 -0.52 -48.53
C SER A 390 -70.94 -1.22 -49.78
N LYS A 391 -72.21 -1.64 -49.75
CA LYS A 391 -72.92 -2.12 -50.93
C LYS A 391 -74.40 -1.71 -50.88
N LEU A 392 -75.05 -1.78 -52.03
CA LEU A 392 -76.51 -1.78 -52.07
C LEU A 392 -77.04 -3.18 -51.75
N ARG A 393 -78.16 -3.24 -51.05
CA ARG A 393 -78.84 -4.50 -50.72
C ARG A 393 -79.15 -5.31 -51.98
N GLY A 394 -78.74 -6.57 -52.00
CA GLY A 394 -78.92 -7.49 -53.13
C GLY A 394 -77.75 -7.52 -54.13
N GLU A 395 -76.75 -6.64 -53.97
CA GLU A 395 -75.50 -6.71 -54.73
C GLU A 395 -74.50 -7.68 -54.08
N SER A 396 -73.52 -8.11 -54.88
CA SER A 396 -72.37 -8.87 -54.38
C SER A 396 -71.51 -7.99 -53.49
N ASP A 397 -70.84 -8.58 -52.50
CA ASP A 397 -69.89 -7.85 -51.66
C ASP A 397 -68.76 -7.28 -52.53
N PRO A 398 -68.33 -6.02 -52.28
CA PRO A 398 -67.22 -5.42 -53.01
C PRO A 398 -65.90 -6.10 -52.63
N GLU A 399 -64.86 -5.84 -53.41
CA GLU A 399 -63.51 -6.24 -53.02
C GLU A 399 -63.10 -5.51 -51.72
N PHE A 400 -62.73 -6.28 -50.70
CA PHE A 400 -62.25 -5.74 -49.43
C PHE A 400 -60.75 -5.42 -49.52
N THR A 401 -60.39 -4.24 -49.02
CA THR A 401 -59.03 -3.71 -49.09
C THR A 401 -58.57 -3.24 -47.71
N GLY A 402 -57.28 -2.98 -47.55
CA GLY A 402 -56.72 -2.41 -46.34
C GLY A 402 -55.28 -1.95 -46.54
N THR A 403 -54.74 -1.30 -45.52
CA THR A 403 -53.38 -0.77 -45.51
C THR A 403 -52.56 -1.43 -44.40
N VAL A 404 -51.27 -1.62 -44.66
CA VAL A 404 -50.31 -2.23 -43.72
C VAL A 404 -49.15 -1.27 -43.52
N THR A 405 -48.85 -0.94 -42.27
CA THR A 405 -47.75 -0.04 -41.89
C THR A 405 -46.83 -0.69 -40.87
N GLY A 406 -45.56 -0.25 -40.81
CA GLY A 406 -44.55 -0.80 -39.89
C GLY A 406 -43.85 -2.08 -40.34
N LEU A 407 -44.21 -2.62 -41.52
CA LEU A 407 -43.57 -3.82 -42.05
C LEU A 407 -42.15 -3.50 -42.56
N ILE A 408 -41.15 -4.23 -42.07
CA ILE A 408 -39.74 -4.03 -42.47
C ILE A 408 -39.47 -4.62 -43.86
N ALA A 409 -39.97 -5.83 -44.13
CA ALA A 409 -39.81 -6.48 -45.43
C ALA A 409 -41.17 -6.92 -45.99
N ALA A 410 -41.40 -6.60 -47.27
CA ALA A 410 -42.62 -6.99 -47.96
C ALA A 410 -42.73 -8.53 -48.03
N GLY A 411 -43.88 -9.07 -47.60
CA GLY A 411 -44.15 -10.51 -47.58
C GLY A 411 -43.89 -11.22 -46.25
N ASP A 412 -43.35 -10.54 -45.22
CA ASP A 412 -43.08 -11.14 -43.91
C ASP A 412 -44.34 -11.63 -43.16
N LEU A 413 -45.52 -11.12 -43.53
CA LEU A 413 -46.82 -11.59 -43.04
C LEU A 413 -47.57 -12.47 -44.07
N GLY A 414 -46.88 -12.94 -45.12
CA GLY A 414 -47.49 -13.69 -46.22
C GLY A 414 -48.46 -12.86 -47.05
N GLU A 415 -49.39 -13.54 -47.71
CA GLU A 415 -50.52 -12.90 -48.39
C GLU A 415 -51.55 -12.46 -47.36
N ILE A 416 -51.90 -11.18 -47.40
CA ILE A 416 -52.91 -10.60 -46.51
C ILE A 416 -54.21 -10.53 -47.28
N SER A 417 -55.24 -11.21 -46.76
CA SER A 417 -56.57 -11.21 -47.37
C SER A 417 -57.60 -10.63 -46.42
N TYR A 418 -58.52 -9.86 -46.96
CA TYR A 418 -59.57 -9.17 -46.21
C TYR A 418 -60.91 -9.88 -46.42
N PHE A 419 -61.69 -10.01 -45.36
CA PHE A 419 -62.96 -10.69 -45.40
C PHE A 419 -63.96 -10.06 -44.45
N ARG A 420 -65.24 -10.16 -44.79
CA ARG A 420 -66.32 -9.81 -43.88
C ARG A 420 -66.73 -11.02 -43.04
N SER A 421 -66.72 -10.88 -41.73
CA SER A 421 -67.06 -11.93 -40.76
C SER A 421 -68.55 -12.26 -40.69
N ASN A 422 -69.44 -11.32 -41.07
CA ASN A 422 -70.89 -11.49 -41.07
C ASN A 422 -71.48 -11.62 -42.49
N ALA A 423 -70.84 -12.40 -43.35
CA ALA A 423 -71.17 -12.52 -44.78
C ALA A 423 -72.62 -12.97 -45.08
N ASP A 424 -73.30 -13.58 -44.11
CA ASP A 424 -74.69 -14.04 -44.20
C ASP A 424 -75.74 -12.94 -43.95
N VAL A 425 -75.33 -11.77 -43.45
CA VAL A 425 -76.22 -10.66 -43.10
C VAL A 425 -76.46 -9.76 -44.30
N GLU A 426 -77.74 -9.51 -44.63
CA GLU A 426 -78.18 -8.73 -45.81
C GLU A 426 -79.22 -7.66 -45.46
N GLU A 427 -79.55 -7.50 -44.18
CA GLU A 427 -80.35 -6.39 -43.69
C GLU A 427 -79.58 -5.07 -43.85
N ALA A 428 -80.30 -4.00 -44.19
CA ALA A 428 -79.68 -2.70 -44.27
C ALA A 428 -79.26 -2.20 -42.88
N GLY A 429 -78.07 -1.61 -42.82
CA GLY A 429 -77.45 -1.17 -41.58
C GLY A 429 -75.94 -1.03 -41.72
N THR A 430 -75.35 -0.39 -40.71
CA THR A 430 -73.89 -0.29 -40.56
C THR A 430 -73.42 -1.31 -39.53
N TYR A 431 -72.52 -2.18 -39.97
CA TYR A 431 -71.92 -3.25 -39.18
C TYR A 431 -70.50 -2.85 -38.81
N VAL A 432 -70.29 -2.49 -37.56
CA VAL A 432 -69.02 -1.97 -37.07
C VAL A 432 -67.99 -3.10 -36.89
N GLY A 433 -66.78 -2.92 -37.40
CA GLY A 433 -65.63 -3.81 -37.20
C GLY A 433 -65.82 -5.24 -37.73
N VAL A 434 -66.64 -5.43 -38.75
CA VAL A 434 -66.93 -6.76 -39.31
C VAL A 434 -66.01 -7.15 -40.45
N ILE A 435 -65.29 -6.21 -41.06
CA ILE A 435 -64.27 -6.49 -42.08
C ILE A 435 -62.93 -6.66 -41.37
N ASP A 436 -62.33 -7.84 -41.51
CA ASP A 436 -61.13 -8.27 -40.80
C ASP A 436 -60.06 -8.74 -41.79
N ALA A 437 -58.86 -9.02 -41.30
CA ALA A 437 -57.73 -9.47 -42.10
C ALA A 437 -57.20 -10.83 -41.61
N THR A 438 -56.90 -11.73 -42.54
CA THR A 438 -56.07 -12.91 -42.29
C THR A 438 -54.65 -12.68 -42.81
N TYR A 439 -53.67 -13.16 -42.06
CA TYR A 439 -52.25 -13.04 -42.38
C TYR A 439 -51.49 -14.23 -41.77
N THR A 440 -50.24 -14.42 -42.20
CA THR A 440 -49.33 -15.40 -41.60
C THR A 440 -48.61 -14.78 -40.42
N ALA A 441 -48.81 -15.33 -39.22
CA ALA A 441 -48.14 -14.85 -38.01
C ALA A 441 -46.62 -15.00 -38.13
N ASN A 442 -45.88 -13.95 -37.76
CA ASN A 442 -44.43 -13.92 -37.78
C ASN A 442 -43.93 -13.43 -36.41
N PRO A 443 -43.11 -14.21 -35.67
CA PRO A 443 -42.60 -13.85 -34.35
C PRO A 443 -41.81 -12.54 -34.32
N ASN A 444 -41.30 -12.08 -35.47
CA ASN A 444 -40.57 -10.84 -35.58
C ASN A 444 -41.44 -9.58 -35.45
N TYR A 445 -42.77 -9.76 -35.43
CA TYR A 445 -43.73 -8.67 -35.42
C TYR A 445 -44.78 -8.82 -34.34
N SER A 446 -45.09 -7.71 -33.66
CA SER A 446 -46.30 -7.54 -32.88
C SER A 446 -47.34 -6.88 -33.76
N VAL A 447 -48.28 -7.67 -34.30
CA VAL A 447 -49.30 -7.20 -35.25
C VAL A 447 -50.56 -6.74 -34.52
N SER A 448 -51.02 -5.54 -34.85
CA SER A 448 -52.32 -5.01 -34.44
C SER A 448 -53.23 -4.86 -35.65
N VAL A 449 -54.50 -5.27 -35.53
CA VAL A 449 -55.50 -5.16 -36.60
C VAL A 449 -56.62 -4.23 -36.18
N THR A 450 -56.82 -3.16 -36.95
CA THR A 450 -57.98 -2.27 -36.87
C THR A 450 -58.99 -2.73 -37.91
N LYS A 451 -60.11 -3.29 -37.45
CA LYS A 451 -61.17 -3.83 -38.32
C LYS A 451 -61.98 -2.71 -38.97
N GLY A 452 -62.46 -2.97 -40.18
CA GLY A 452 -63.28 -2.05 -40.97
C GLY A 452 -64.77 -2.28 -40.75
N ASP A 453 -65.54 -1.22 -40.97
CA ASP A 453 -67.00 -1.21 -40.92
C ASP A 453 -67.58 -1.56 -42.29
N PHE A 454 -68.70 -2.28 -42.30
CA PHE A 454 -69.43 -2.60 -43.53
C PHE A 454 -70.84 -2.00 -43.50
N THR A 455 -71.22 -1.24 -44.52
CA THR A 455 -72.57 -0.64 -44.60
C THR A 455 -73.37 -1.22 -45.76
N ILE A 456 -74.54 -1.78 -45.45
CA ILE A 456 -75.53 -2.20 -46.46
C ILE A 456 -76.61 -1.13 -46.51
N THR A 457 -76.75 -0.46 -47.65
CA THR A 457 -77.76 0.58 -47.85
C THR A 457 -78.96 0.00 -48.58
N GLU A 458 -80.18 0.38 -48.16
CA GLU A 458 -81.38 0.02 -48.91
C GLU A 458 -81.37 0.67 -50.29
N GLN A 459 -81.76 -0.09 -51.31
CA GLN A 459 -82.06 0.47 -52.62
C GLN A 459 -83.46 1.08 -52.59
N TYR A 460 -83.56 2.39 -52.83
CA TYR A 460 -84.84 3.10 -52.87
C TYR A 460 -85.36 3.14 -54.31
N THR A 461 -86.36 2.30 -54.62
CA THR A 461 -87.09 2.31 -55.89
C THR A 461 -88.53 2.76 -55.65
N VAL A 462 -89.02 3.70 -56.45
CA VAL A 462 -90.46 4.02 -56.50
C VAL A 462 -91.04 3.42 -57.76
N THR A 463 -92.04 2.55 -57.62
CA THR A 463 -92.75 1.92 -58.74
C THR A 463 -94.12 2.55 -58.95
N TYR A 464 -94.40 3.02 -60.17
CA TYR A 464 -95.64 3.66 -60.56
C TYR A 464 -96.41 2.78 -61.54
N LYS A 465 -97.71 2.54 -61.32
CA LYS A 465 -98.56 1.79 -62.26
C LYS A 465 -99.52 2.72 -63.00
N VAL A 466 -99.49 2.72 -64.33
CA VAL A 466 -100.44 3.44 -65.20
C VAL A 466 -101.47 2.44 -65.72
N VAL A 467 -102.76 2.70 -65.47
CA VAL A 467 -103.90 1.86 -65.90
C VAL A 467 -104.74 2.65 -66.92
N ASN A 468 -104.85 2.15 -68.16
CA ASN A 468 -105.71 2.73 -69.22
C ASN A 468 -105.51 4.24 -69.51
N GLY A 469 -104.29 4.77 -69.40
CA GLY A 469 -103.95 6.11 -69.88
C GLY A 469 -104.50 7.29 -69.07
N THR A 470 -104.94 7.07 -67.82
CA THR A 470 -105.35 8.12 -66.88
C THR A 470 -104.79 7.81 -65.49
N TRP A 471 -104.34 8.83 -64.75
CA TRP A 471 -103.97 8.70 -63.33
C TRP A 471 -105.15 8.16 -62.53
N ALA A 472 -104.89 7.35 -61.49
CA ALA A 472 -105.94 6.70 -60.70
C ALA A 472 -106.91 7.70 -60.01
N ASP A 473 -106.56 8.99 -59.92
CA ASP A 473 -107.39 10.05 -59.35
C ASP A 473 -108.08 10.98 -60.37
N GLY A 474 -107.83 10.81 -61.68
CA GLY A 474 -108.49 11.56 -62.76
C GLY A 474 -108.08 13.03 -62.96
N THR A 475 -106.95 13.51 -62.41
CA THR A 475 -106.52 14.93 -62.50
C THR A 475 -105.36 15.21 -63.49
N THR A 476 -105.10 16.50 -63.80
CA THR A 476 -104.05 16.96 -64.77
C THR A 476 -103.18 18.14 -64.29
N ALA A 477 -103.05 18.39 -62.97
CA ALA A 477 -102.30 19.56 -62.45
C ALA A 477 -101.18 19.17 -61.46
N ASP A 478 -100.05 19.88 -61.51
CA ASP A 478 -98.83 19.62 -60.72
C ASP A 478 -99.04 19.78 -59.20
N LYS A 479 -98.45 18.88 -58.41
CA LYS A 479 -98.37 18.92 -56.94
C LYS A 479 -96.98 18.51 -56.46
N THR A 480 -96.54 19.02 -55.31
CA THR A 480 -95.23 18.71 -54.71
C THR A 480 -95.45 18.00 -53.36
N GLU A 481 -94.79 16.87 -53.13
CA GLU A 481 -94.93 16.09 -51.88
C GLU A 481 -93.61 15.39 -51.51
N THR A 482 -93.35 15.27 -50.21
CA THR A 482 -92.16 14.62 -49.64
C THR A 482 -92.56 13.24 -49.10
N VAL A 483 -91.90 12.16 -49.52
CA VAL A 483 -92.29 10.78 -49.16
C VAL A 483 -91.33 10.18 -48.13
N TYR A 484 -91.90 9.53 -47.10
CA TYR A 484 -91.20 8.69 -46.11
C TYR A 484 -91.70 7.24 -46.20
N ARG A 485 -90.92 6.29 -45.67
CA ARG A 485 -91.14 4.84 -45.82
C ARG A 485 -92.52 4.38 -45.29
N ASP A 486 -93.15 3.48 -46.05
CA ASP A 486 -94.45 2.79 -45.84
C ASP A 486 -95.73 3.45 -46.41
N GLU A 487 -95.63 4.51 -47.22
CA GLU A 487 -96.78 5.02 -47.99
C GLU A 487 -96.59 4.87 -49.51
N SER A 488 -97.61 4.31 -50.16
CA SER A 488 -97.69 4.27 -51.63
C SER A 488 -98.01 5.69 -52.14
N PRO A 489 -97.15 6.34 -52.93
CA PRO A 489 -97.40 7.71 -53.36
C PRO A 489 -98.53 7.76 -54.40
N ALA A 490 -99.36 8.81 -54.33
CA ALA A 490 -100.57 8.94 -55.13
C ALA A 490 -100.39 9.70 -56.46
N SER A 491 -99.22 10.29 -56.80
CA SER A 491 -99.00 10.94 -58.12
C SER A 491 -97.54 11.41 -58.35
N VAL A 492 -97.17 11.70 -59.62
CA VAL A 492 -95.83 12.11 -60.09
C VAL A 492 -95.69 13.64 -60.18
N PRO A 493 -94.62 14.26 -59.64
CA PRO A 493 -94.16 15.61 -60.01
C PRO A 493 -92.90 15.60 -60.90
N THR A 494 -92.74 16.63 -61.73
CA THR A 494 -91.44 16.99 -62.32
C THR A 494 -90.64 17.78 -61.28
N GLY A 495 -89.44 17.29 -60.92
CA GLY A 495 -88.53 17.99 -59.99
C GLY A 495 -88.52 17.46 -58.55
N MET A 496 -88.27 16.16 -58.35
CA MET A 496 -88.02 15.62 -57.01
C MET A 496 -86.67 16.09 -56.46
N ILE A 497 -86.65 16.51 -55.20
CA ILE A 497 -85.42 16.70 -54.43
C ILE A 497 -85.23 15.42 -53.60
N ALA A 498 -84.11 14.75 -53.82
CA ALA A 498 -83.74 13.56 -53.06
C ALA A 498 -83.57 13.89 -51.57
N SER A 499 -83.83 12.90 -50.69
CA SER A 499 -83.36 12.95 -49.29
C SER A 499 -81.86 13.29 -49.27
N SER A 500 -81.35 13.96 -48.22
CA SER A 500 -79.96 14.42 -48.11
C SER A 500 -78.88 13.32 -48.29
N SER A 501 -79.28 12.05 -48.36
CA SER A 501 -78.44 10.87 -48.56
C SER A 501 -78.41 10.34 -50.01
N PHE A 502 -79.10 10.98 -50.95
CA PHE A 502 -79.23 10.54 -52.35
C PHE A 502 -79.06 11.72 -53.31
N GLU A 503 -78.48 11.48 -54.49
CA GLU A 503 -78.49 12.44 -55.61
C GLU A 503 -79.45 11.95 -56.71
N GLY A 504 -79.79 12.82 -57.67
CA GLY A 504 -80.81 12.56 -58.70
C GLY A 504 -80.74 11.16 -59.33
N GLY A 505 -81.91 10.56 -59.59
CA GLY A 505 -82.07 9.18 -60.06
C GLY A 505 -82.34 9.03 -61.56
N SER A 506 -82.58 7.78 -61.99
CA SER A 506 -82.94 7.43 -63.37
C SER A 506 -84.21 6.57 -63.45
N TRP A 507 -84.96 6.73 -64.54
CA TRP A 507 -86.13 5.91 -64.87
C TRP A 507 -85.69 4.63 -65.59
N ASP A 508 -86.33 3.48 -65.30
CA ASP A 508 -86.17 2.26 -66.10
C ASP A 508 -86.68 2.44 -67.54
N THR A 509 -87.69 3.28 -67.73
CA THR A 509 -88.21 3.81 -68.99
C THR A 509 -88.85 5.16 -68.70
N ASP A 510 -88.44 6.22 -69.39
CA ASP A 510 -88.97 7.57 -69.14
C ASP A 510 -90.48 7.62 -69.41
N PRO A 511 -91.33 7.80 -68.38
CA PRO A 511 -92.77 7.76 -68.52
C PRO A 511 -93.32 8.88 -69.41
N SER A 512 -92.55 9.95 -69.65
CA SER A 512 -92.93 11.05 -70.54
C SER A 512 -92.83 10.70 -72.04
N THR A 513 -92.19 9.58 -72.40
CA THR A 513 -91.91 9.19 -73.80
C THR A 513 -92.46 7.82 -74.20
N ALA A 514 -92.98 7.04 -73.26
CA ALA A 514 -93.48 5.68 -73.50
C ALA A 514 -94.92 5.65 -74.08
N THR A 515 -95.19 4.78 -75.06
CA THR A 515 -96.55 4.54 -75.57
C THR A 515 -97.25 3.45 -74.72
N ILE A 516 -98.22 3.85 -73.88
CA ILE A 516 -98.85 2.96 -72.89
C ILE A 516 -100.11 2.32 -73.49
N THR A 517 -100.12 0.99 -73.69
CA THR A 517 -101.24 0.21 -74.25
C THR A 517 -101.66 -0.93 -73.33
N GLY A 518 -101.79 -0.62 -72.03
CA GLY A 518 -102.19 -1.57 -70.99
C GLY A 518 -101.70 -1.11 -69.62
N ASP A 519 -101.85 -1.97 -68.62
CA ASP A 519 -101.25 -1.77 -67.30
C ASP A 519 -99.71 -1.79 -67.43
N THR A 520 -99.05 -0.64 -67.21
CA THR A 520 -97.58 -0.52 -67.31
C THR A 520 -97.01 0.04 -66.01
N THR A 521 -95.90 -0.55 -65.56
CA THR A 521 -95.18 -0.12 -64.36
C THR A 521 -93.88 0.59 -64.75
N PHE A 522 -93.60 1.74 -64.16
CA PHE A 522 -92.36 2.51 -64.32
C PHE A 522 -91.61 2.60 -62.99
N THR A 523 -90.30 2.45 -63.01
CA THR A 523 -89.47 2.46 -61.80
C THR A 523 -88.51 3.65 -61.83
N TYR A 524 -88.56 4.52 -60.83
CA TYR A 524 -87.54 5.55 -60.60
C TYR A 524 -86.59 5.08 -59.50
N THR A 525 -85.30 4.99 -59.82
CA THR A 525 -84.25 4.53 -58.90
C THR A 525 -83.36 5.70 -58.52
N PHE A 526 -83.29 6.02 -57.22
CA PHE A 526 -82.40 7.08 -56.71
C PHE A 526 -80.94 6.61 -56.74
N ALA A 527 -80.00 7.52 -57.09
CA ALA A 527 -78.58 7.23 -57.04
C ALA A 527 -78.04 7.52 -55.61
N PRO A 528 -77.26 6.62 -55.01
CA PRO A 528 -76.59 6.91 -53.74
C PRO A 528 -75.57 8.05 -53.92
N VAL A 529 -75.30 8.79 -52.84
CA VAL A 529 -74.19 9.79 -52.82
C VAL A 529 -72.87 9.05 -52.70
N ASP A 530 -71.93 9.32 -53.60
CA ASP A 530 -70.56 8.78 -53.51
C ASP A 530 -69.87 9.27 -52.23
N THR A 531 -69.29 8.34 -51.47
CA THR A 531 -68.46 8.64 -50.30
C THR A 531 -67.02 8.25 -50.56
N TYR A 532 -66.09 9.11 -50.14
CA TYR A 532 -64.65 8.89 -50.26
C TYR A 532 -64.04 8.64 -48.90
N THR A 533 -63.04 7.77 -48.87
CA THR A 533 -62.35 7.33 -47.65
C THR A 533 -61.26 8.31 -47.23
N VAL A 534 -61.00 8.33 -45.93
CA VAL A 534 -59.91 9.07 -45.29
C VAL A 534 -59.04 8.08 -44.55
N THR A 535 -57.80 7.94 -45.00
CA THR A 535 -56.79 7.09 -44.35
C THR A 535 -55.71 7.96 -43.71
N VAL A 536 -55.41 7.69 -42.44
CA VAL A 536 -54.36 8.39 -41.68
C VAL A 536 -53.27 7.39 -41.28
N GLN A 537 -52.03 7.72 -41.59
CA GLN A 537 -50.83 6.93 -41.29
C GLN A 537 -49.93 7.65 -40.26
N SER A 538 -49.01 6.90 -39.65
CA SER A 538 -47.93 7.41 -38.80
C SER A 538 -46.59 6.86 -39.29
N ASP A 539 -45.49 7.58 -39.07
CA ASP A 539 -44.13 7.09 -39.33
C ASP A 539 -43.58 6.13 -38.26
N GLY A 540 -44.32 5.92 -37.16
CA GLY A 540 -43.96 5.02 -36.07
C GLY A 540 -43.57 5.73 -34.76
N ASN A 541 -43.34 7.04 -34.77
CA ASN A 541 -42.90 7.81 -33.59
C ASN A 541 -44.05 8.56 -32.86
N GLY A 542 -45.27 8.07 -33.05
CA GLY A 542 -46.50 8.58 -32.46
C GLY A 542 -47.74 7.93 -33.07
N THR A 543 -48.92 8.34 -32.63
CA THR A 543 -50.21 7.88 -33.19
C THR A 543 -50.88 9.00 -33.98
N ALA A 544 -51.66 8.65 -35.01
CA ALA A 544 -52.37 9.58 -35.86
C ALA A 544 -53.79 9.08 -36.16
N SER A 545 -54.77 9.99 -36.19
CA SER A 545 -56.18 9.65 -36.45
C SER A 545 -56.93 10.79 -37.15
N ALA A 546 -58.08 10.47 -37.75
CA ALA A 546 -59.09 11.41 -38.22
C ALA A 546 -60.37 11.27 -37.39
N ASP A 547 -61.19 12.32 -37.34
CA ASP A 547 -62.52 12.30 -36.72
C ASP A 547 -63.56 11.49 -37.52
N VAL A 548 -63.40 11.42 -38.85
CA VAL A 548 -64.21 10.60 -39.76
C VAL A 548 -63.33 9.76 -40.70
N ALA A 549 -63.75 8.52 -40.95
CA ALA A 549 -63.05 7.59 -41.84
C ALA A 549 -63.53 7.64 -43.31
N TYR A 550 -64.67 8.28 -43.57
CA TYR A 550 -65.23 8.49 -44.89
C TYR A 550 -66.25 9.64 -44.88
N GLY A 551 -66.55 10.21 -46.04
CA GLY A 551 -67.59 11.24 -46.19
C GLY A 551 -67.86 11.61 -47.65
N ALA A 552 -68.98 12.28 -47.90
CA ALA A 552 -69.29 12.83 -49.22
C ALA A 552 -68.40 14.04 -49.53
N THR A 553 -68.32 14.42 -50.81
CA THR A 553 -67.63 15.65 -51.25
C THR A 553 -68.06 16.85 -50.42
N GLY A 554 -67.09 17.60 -49.89
CA GLY A 554 -67.32 18.78 -49.04
C GLY A 554 -67.40 18.51 -47.55
N THR A 555 -67.34 17.24 -47.09
CA THR A 555 -67.21 16.90 -45.67
C THR A 555 -65.87 17.42 -45.12
N GLU A 556 -65.90 18.16 -44.00
CA GLU A 556 -64.68 18.59 -43.29
C GLU A 556 -64.15 17.47 -42.40
N VAL A 557 -62.84 17.28 -42.40
CA VAL A 557 -62.11 16.26 -41.63
C VAL A 557 -61.11 16.94 -40.71
N THR A 558 -61.05 16.50 -39.46
CA THR A 558 -60.08 16.95 -38.45
C THR A 558 -59.09 15.83 -38.11
N LEU A 559 -57.80 16.13 -38.21
CA LEU A 559 -56.69 15.23 -37.93
C LEU A 559 -56.15 15.45 -36.51
N THR A 560 -55.75 14.37 -35.85
CA THR A 560 -55.11 14.37 -34.52
C THR A 560 -53.81 13.59 -34.57
N ALA A 561 -52.73 14.15 -34.04
CA ALA A 561 -51.46 13.47 -33.84
C ALA A 561 -51.09 13.51 -32.35
N ILE A 562 -50.67 12.37 -31.80
CA ILE A 562 -50.19 12.24 -30.42
C ILE A 562 -48.77 11.71 -30.49
N THR A 563 -47.86 12.40 -29.81
CA THR A 563 -46.42 12.14 -29.85
C THR A 563 -46.00 11.04 -28.88
N SER A 564 -45.13 10.13 -29.29
CA SER A 564 -44.42 9.23 -28.37
C SER A 564 -43.36 10.00 -27.57
N ALA A 565 -42.96 9.46 -26.41
CA ALA A 565 -41.92 10.08 -25.58
C ALA A 565 -40.61 10.28 -26.35
N GLY A 566 -40.00 11.46 -26.25
CA GLY A 566 -38.76 11.81 -26.97
C GLY A 566 -38.97 12.35 -28.38
N TYR A 567 -40.21 12.47 -28.88
CA TYR A 567 -40.52 12.98 -30.22
C TYR A 567 -41.53 14.13 -30.18
N GLN A 568 -41.52 14.99 -31.20
CA GLN A 568 -42.51 16.05 -31.41
C GLN A 568 -43.14 15.96 -32.80
N PHE A 569 -44.40 16.38 -32.92
CA PHE A 569 -45.10 16.41 -34.21
C PHE A 569 -44.47 17.47 -35.11
N LYS A 570 -44.07 17.05 -36.32
CA LYS A 570 -43.44 17.94 -37.30
C LYS A 570 -44.44 18.47 -38.30
N GLU A 571 -45.08 17.58 -39.06
CA GLU A 571 -46.02 17.95 -40.12
C GLU A 571 -46.95 16.81 -40.55
N TRP A 572 -48.03 17.17 -41.25
CA TRP A 572 -48.84 16.23 -42.02
C TRP A 572 -48.34 16.18 -43.45
N GLN A 573 -47.95 15.00 -43.91
CA GLN A 573 -47.60 14.73 -45.29
C GLN A 573 -48.83 14.18 -46.03
N VAL A 574 -49.24 14.85 -47.12
CA VAL A 574 -50.31 14.35 -48.00
C VAL A 574 -49.70 13.30 -48.94
N ILE A 575 -50.26 12.09 -48.93
CA ILE A 575 -49.81 10.97 -49.76
C ILE A 575 -50.65 10.88 -51.04
N SER A 576 -51.97 11.04 -50.94
CA SER A 576 -52.91 11.04 -52.09
C SER A 576 -54.17 11.89 -51.82
N GLY A 577 -54.98 12.14 -52.85
CA GLY A 577 -56.24 12.90 -52.78
C GLY A 577 -56.11 14.41 -52.97
N GLY A 578 -54.89 14.94 -53.13
CA GLY A 578 -54.65 16.32 -53.56
C GLY A 578 -55.12 17.42 -52.60
N VAL A 579 -55.37 17.08 -51.34
CA VAL A 579 -55.92 18.02 -50.33
C VAL A 579 -54.85 18.99 -49.81
N THR A 580 -55.30 20.16 -49.33
CA THR A 580 -54.46 21.07 -48.56
C THR A 580 -54.87 21.01 -47.10
N ILE A 581 -53.94 20.65 -46.23
CA ILE A 581 -54.19 20.56 -44.79
C ILE A 581 -53.83 21.91 -44.15
N THR A 582 -54.78 22.53 -43.47
CA THR A 582 -54.56 23.77 -42.71
C THR A 582 -55.15 23.60 -41.32
N ASN A 583 -54.39 23.93 -40.27
CA ASN A 583 -54.81 23.76 -38.87
C ASN A 583 -55.34 22.34 -38.56
N ASN A 584 -54.62 21.31 -39.05
CA ASN A 584 -55.00 19.90 -38.93
C ASN A 584 -56.37 19.56 -39.55
N LYS A 585 -56.84 20.32 -40.55
CA LYS A 585 -58.12 20.10 -41.21
C LYS A 585 -58.02 20.13 -42.72
N PHE A 586 -58.91 19.40 -43.39
CA PHE A 586 -59.13 19.47 -44.83
C PHE A 586 -60.58 19.12 -45.19
N THR A 587 -60.99 19.36 -46.44
CA THR A 587 -62.31 18.96 -46.97
C THR A 587 -62.17 17.84 -47.99
N ILE A 588 -63.02 16.82 -47.90
CA ILE A 588 -63.04 15.68 -48.83
C ILE A 588 -63.39 16.15 -50.25
N GLY A 589 -62.57 15.75 -51.23
CA GLY A 589 -62.75 16.03 -52.64
C GLY A 589 -63.58 14.97 -53.35
N THR A 590 -63.20 14.64 -54.58
CA THR A 590 -63.84 13.59 -55.41
C THR A 590 -62.98 12.33 -55.52
N GLU A 591 -62.04 12.16 -54.58
CA GLU A 591 -61.09 11.04 -54.53
C GLU A 591 -60.80 10.68 -53.06
N ASP A 592 -60.35 9.45 -52.83
CA ASP A 592 -59.87 8.98 -51.53
C ASP A 592 -58.62 9.75 -51.07
N VAL A 593 -58.55 10.06 -49.78
CA VAL A 593 -57.48 10.87 -49.18
C VAL A 593 -56.62 10.02 -48.27
N VAL A 594 -55.30 10.04 -48.49
CA VAL A 594 -54.32 9.40 -47.61
C VAL A 594 -53.34 10.45 -47.10
N VAL A 595 -53.17 10.53 -45.78
CA VAL A 595 -52.26 11.46 -45.11
C VAL A 595 -51.40 10.73 -44.08
N LYS A 596 -50.20 11.24 -43.80
CA LYS A 596 -49.25 10.65 -42.85
C LYS A 596 -48.75 11.69 -41.85
N ALA A 597 -48.80 11.38 -40.56
CA ALA A 597 -48.12 12.16 -39.52
C ALA A 597 -46.62 11.87 -39.56
N VAL A 598 -45.82 12.94 -39.60
CA VAL A 598 -44.35 12.88 -39.51
C VAL A 598 -43.93 13.49 -38.18
N PHE A 599 -43.05 12.80 -37.46
CA PHE A 599 -42.50 13.24 -36.19
C PHE A 599 -40.98 13.44 -36.31
N GLU A 600 -40.43 14.26 -35.42
CA GLU A 600 -38.98 14.42 -35.29
C GLU A 600 -38.55 14.23 -33.84
N GLU A 601 -37.37 13.65 -33.67
CA GLU A 601 -36.77 13.41 -32.36
C GLU A 601 -36.50 14.76 -31.68
N VAL A 602 -36.92 14.88 -30.43
CA VAL A 602 -36.57 16.02 -29.58
C VAL A 602 -35.16 15.74 -29.10
N PRO A 603 -34.13 16.46 -29.58
CA PRO A 603 -32.78 16.21 -29.12
C PRO A 603 -32.72 16.42 -27.62
N ALA A 604 -32.22 15.41 -26.90
CA ALA A 604 -31.97 15.53 -25.47
C ALA A 604 -31.04 16.73 -25.23
N THR A 605 -31.47 17.67 -24.39
CA THR A 605 -30.62 18.77 -23.97
C THR A 605 -29.52 18.18 -23.10
N THR A 606 -28.27 18.19 -23.58
CA THR A 606 -27.10 17.77 -22.80
C THR A 606 -26.26 18.99 -22.43
N TYR A 607 -25.75 18.99 -21.20
CA TYR A 607 -24.80 19.98 -20.71
C TYR A 607 -23.41 19.38 -20.55
N THR A 608 -22.40 20.21 -20.75
CA THR A 608 -21.00 19.86 -20.60
C THR A 608 -20.55 20.18 -19.18
N VAL A 609 -19.98 19.17 -18.50
CA VAL A 609 -19.26 19.34 -17.23
C VAL A 609 -17.77 19.29 -17.56
N ALA A 610 -17.14 20.46 -17.58
CA ALA A 610 -15.71 20.60 -17.81
C ALA A 610 -14.94 20.57 -16.48
N PHE A 611 -13.74 20.00 -16.48
CA PHE A 611 -12.89 19.93 -15.30
C PHE A 611 -11.62 20.75 -15.52
N GLU A 612 -11.55 21.93 -14.88
CA GLU A 612 -10.35 22.76 -14.84
C GLU A 612 -9.49 22.32 -13.63
N THR A 613 -8.41 21.62 -13.91
CA THR A 613 -7.59 20.97 -12.88
C THR A 613 -6.66 21.96 -12.16
N ASN A 614 -6.61 23.23 -12.58
CA ASN A 614 -5.78 24.27 -11.96
C ASN A 614 -4.31 23.83 -11.81
N GLY A 615 -3.78 23.17 -12.85
CA GLY A 615 -2.41 22.68 -12.92
C GLY A 615 -2.19 21.28 -12.34
N GLY A 616 -3.24 20.50 -12.09
CA GLY A 616 -3.15 19.05 -11.84
C GLY A 616 -3.25 18.20 -13.11
N SER A 617 -3.22 16.89 -12.96
CA SER A 617 -3.39 15.90 -14.05
C SER A 617 -4.71 16.11 -14.79
N ALA A 618 -4.72 15.93 -16.11
CA ALA A 618 -5.88 16.17 -16.95
C ALA A 618 -7.07 15.26 -16.58
N VAL A 619 -8.28 15.81 -16.62
CA VAL A 619 -9.54 15.09 -16.41
C VAL A 619 -10.45 15.36 -17.61
N ALA A 620 -10.96 14.31 -18.25
CA ALA A 620 -11.83 14.44 -19.41
C ALA A 620 -13.19 15.06 -19.02
N SER A 621 -13.74 15.91 -19.89
CA SER A 621 -15.08 16.47 -19.69
C SER A 621 -16.17 15.40 -19.85
N GLN A 622 -17.31 15.63 -19.20
CA GLN A 622 -18.49 14.78 -19.30
C GLN A 622 -19.62 15.49 -20.04
N LYS A 623 -20.45 14.72 -20.76
CA LYS A 623 -21.75 15.17 -21.26
C LYS A 623 -22.85 14.54 -20.41
N VAL A 624 -23.70 15.38 -19.83
CA VAL A 624 -24.76 14.97 -18.90
C VAL A 624 -26.10 15.49 -19.43
N GLU A 625 -27.12 14.65 -19.50
CA GLU A 625 -28.48 15.06 -19.88
C GLU A 625 -29.08 16.03 -18.83
N ASP A 626 -29.92 16.96 -19.27
CA ASP A 626 -30.59 17.93 -18.39
C ASP A 626 -31.31 17.24 -17.22
N GLY A 627 -31.01 17.69 -15.99
CA GLY A 627 -31.56 17.14 -14.76
C GLY A 627 -30.82 15.91 -14.21
N ASN A 628 -29.88 15.30 -14.95
CA ASN A 628 -29.06 14.19 -14.45
C ASN A 628 -27.83 14.68 -13.66
N LYS A 629 -27.17 13.78 -12.94
CA LYS A 629 -25.97 14.07 -12.12
C LYS A 629 -24.69 13.75 -12.88
N ALA A 630 -23.63 14.51 -12.62
CA ALA A 630 -22.29 14.20 -13.12
C ALA A 630 -21.65 13.06 -12.29
N THR A 631 -20.80 12.23 -12.91
CA THR A 631 -20.04 11.22 -12.17
C THR A 631 -18.77 11.85 -11.58
N LYS A 632 -18.47 11.61 -10.30
CA LYS A 632 -17.22 12.10 -9.70
C LYS A 632 -16.02 11.43 -10.39
N PRO A 633 -15.08 12.19 -11.02
CA PRO A 633 -13.87 11.61 -11.58
C PRO A 633 -12.91 11.19 -10.45
N ALA A 634 -11.90 10.38 -10.78
CA ALA A 634 -10.77 10.15 -9.88
C ALA A 634 -10.14 11.48 -9.47
N ASP A 635 -9.71 11.59 -8.21
CA ASP A 635 -9.09 12.81 -7.70
C ASP A 635 -7.80 13.09 -8.51
N PRO A 636 -7.67 14.28 -9.14
CA PRO A 636 -6.49 14.60 -9.92
C PRO A 636 -5.27 14.71 -9.01
N THR A 637 -4.06 14.61 -9.59
CA THR A 637 -2.80 14.76 -8.87
C THR A 637 -2.06 16.02 -9.29
N LYS A 638 -1.44 16.73 -8.33
CA LYS A 638 -0.56 17.89 -8.57
C LYS A 638 0.66 17.81 -7.65
N GLU A 639 1.86 17.74 -8.23
CA GLU A 639 3.11 17.60 -7.49
C GLU A 639 3.28 18.72 -6.44
N GLY A 640 3.54 18.35 -5.19
CA GLY A 640 3.69 19.30 -4.08
C GLY A 640 2.38 19.87 -3.50
N TYR A 641 1.21 19.36 -3.91
CA TYR A 641 -0.10 19.80 -3.40
C TYR A 641 -0.97 18.59 -2.99
N THR A 642 -1.94 18.84 -2.12
CA THR A 642 -3.03 17.92 -1.74
C THR A 642 -4.31 18.41 -2.40
N PHE A 643 -5.10 17.49 -2.99
CA PHE A 643 -6.38 17.80 -3.62
C PHE A 643 -7.46 17.97 -2.54
N ASP A 644 -8.10 19.13 -2.49
CA ASP A 644 -9.12 19.44 -1.48
C ASP A 644 -10.55 19.21 -1.97
N GLY A 645 -10.75 19.04 -3.28
CA GLY A 645 -12.06 18.83 -3.90
C GLY A 645 -12.34 19.69 -5.12
N TRP A 646 -13.53 19.48 -5.70
CA TRP A 646 -14.04 20.23 -6.84
C TRP A 646 -14.93 21.40 -6.39
N TYR A 647 -14.79 22.54 -7.05
CA TYR A 647 -15.49 23.78 -6.74
C TYR A 647 -16.22 24.29 -7.99
N GLN A 648 -17.39 24.88 -7.80
CA GLN A 648 -18.23 25.38 -8.91
C GLN A 648 -17.85 26.80 -9.37
N ASP A 649 -16.94 27.46 -8.65
CA ASP A 649 -16.42 28.79 -8.99
C ASP A 649 -14.90 28.81 -9.08
N ALA A 650 -14.37 29.61 -10.00
CA ALA A 650 -12.93 29.78 -10.19
C ALA A 650 -12.20 30.40 -8.98
N ALA A 651 -12.93 31.05 -8.06
CA ALA A 651 -12.37 31.59 -6.83
C ALA A 651 -12.25 30.53 -5.70
N LEU A 652 -12.70 29.29 -5.96
CA LEU A 652 -12.59 28.14 -5.06
C LEU A 652 -13.29 28.37 -3.71
N THR A 653 -14.46 29.02 -3.74
CA THR A 653 -15.22 29.42 -2.55
C THR A 653 -16.41 28.51 -2.26
N VAL A 654 -17.01 27.90 -3.28
CA VAL A 654 -18.18 27.02 -3.16
C VAL A 654 -17.85 25.62 -3.66
N ALA A 655 -17.80 24.65 -2.74
CA ALA A 655 -17.58 23.25 -3.10
C ALA A 655 -18.74 22.72 -3.95
N PHE A 656 -18.42 21.85 -4.91
CA PHE A 656 -19.40 21.17 -5.75
C PHE A 656 -19.75 19.81 -5.14
N ASP A 657 -21.04 19.56 -4.99
CA ASP A 657 -21.58 18.27 -4.56
C ASP A 657 -22.05 17.49 -5.80
N PHE A 658 -21.48 16.31 -6.05
CA PHE A 658 -21.83 15.46 -7.19
C PHE A 658 -23.24 14.85 -7.09
N GLU A 659 -23.93 15.04 -5.96
CA GLU A 659 -25.36 14.78 -5.84
C GLU A 659 -26.23 15.89 -6.46
N THR A 660 -25.63 17.00 -6.92
CA THR A 660 -26.33 18.11 -7.60
C THR A 660 -26.64 17.75 -9.05
N THR A 661 -27.89 17.98 -9.47
CA THR A 661 -28.33 17.81 -10.86
C THR A 661 -27.77 18.91 -11.77
N ILE A 662 -27.36 18.55 -12.98
CA ILE A 662 -26.80 19.45 -13.99
C ILE A 662 -27.93 19.98 -14.88
N THR A 663 -28.13 21.30 -14.90
CA THR A 663 -29.17 21.97 -15.72
C THR A 663 -28.60 23.08 -16.61
N ALA A 664 -27.27 23.19 -16.70
CA ALA A 664 -26.53 24.12 -17.55
C ALA A 664 -25.08 23.62 -17.69
N ASP A 665 -24.36 24.09 -18.71
CA ASP A 665 -22.91 23.88 -18.81
C ASP A 665 -22.21 24.42 -17.56
N ILE A 666 -21.31 23.64 -16.98
CA ILE A 666 -20.57 24.01 -15.77
C ILE A 666 -19.10 23.62 -15.90
N THR A 667 -18.23 24.48 -15.38
CA THR A 667 -16.81 24.16 -15.20
C THR A 667 -16.55 23.97 -13.71
N LEU A 668 -16.03 22.80 -13.34
CA LEU A 668 -15.59 22.50 -11.99
C LEU A 668 -14.08 22.74 -11.87
N TYR A 669 -13.68 23.42 -10.81
CA TYR A 669 -12.32 23.85 -10.57
C TYR A 669 -11.72 23.05 -9.41
N ALA A 670 -10.57 22.43 -9.65
CA ALA A 670 -9.84 21.71 -8.61
C ALA A 670 -9.24 22.70 -7.60
N LYS A 671 -9.46 22.46 -6.30
CA LYS A 671 -8.79 23.17 -5.22
C LYS A 671 -7.62 22.37 -4.69
N TRP A 672 -6.55 23.08 -4.39
CA TRP A 672 -5.28 22.52 -3.95
C TRP A 672 -4.81 23.22 -2.69
N THR A 673 -4.44 22.45 -1.67
CA THR A 673 -3.63 22.93 -0.55
C THR A 673 -2.18 22.60 -0.84
N GLN A 674 -1.31 23.62 -0.86
CA GLN A 674 0.13 23.40 -1.02
C GLN A 674 0.64 22.58 0.17
N LYS A 675 1.34 21.48 -0.10
CA LYS A 675 2.03 20.73 0.95
C LYS A 675 3.08 21.66 1.56
N ALA A 676 3.23 21.66 2.88
CA ALA A 676 4.20 22.49 3.56
C ALA A 676 5.60 22.26 2.96
N GLN A 677 6.27 23.34 2.58
CA GLN A 677 7.66 23.27 2.10
C GLN A 677 8.57 22.95 3.29
N ILE A 678 8.97 21.69 3.39
CA ILE A 678 9.97 21.22 4.34
C ILE A 678 11.33 21.84 3.94
N SER A 679 11.97 22.57 4.86
CA SER A 679 13.33 23.07 4.69
C SER A 679 14.20 22.65 5.87
N TYR A 680 15.49 22.42 5.62
CA TYR A 680 16.45 21.99 6.63
C TYR A 680 17.47 23.11 6.89
N THR A 681 17.71 23.39 8.17
CA THR A 681 18.63 24.44 8.61
C THR A 681 19.72 23.87 9.51
N VAL A 682 20.96 24.30 9.34
CA VAL A 682 22.06 23.92 10.24
C VAL A 682 21.95 24.76 11.51
N VAL A 683 21.75 24.11 12.65
CA VAL A 683 21.60 24.76 13.97
C VAL A 683 22.94 24.86 14.70
N SER A 684 23.87 23.94 14.43
CA SER A 684 25.23 23.96 14.99
C SER A 684 26.24 23.31 14.03
N GLY A 685 27.51 23.74 14.08
CA GLY A 685 28.57 23.20 13.21
C GLY A 685 28.67 23.82 11.80
N ALA A 686 28.04 24.97 11.56
CA ALA A 686 28.20 25.72 10.31
C ALA A 686 29.55 26.46 10.24
N ASP A 687 30.21 26.43 9.09
CA ASP A 687 31.46 27.14 8.77
C ASP A 687 32.63 26.89 9.74
N GLY A 688 32.64 25.74 10.43
CA GLY A 688 33.66 25.41 11.41
C GLY A 688 34.98 24.93 10.77
N SER A 689 36.07 25.27 11.45
CA SER A 689 37.40 24.78 11.13
C SER A 689 37.70 23.52 11.92
N TRP A 690 38.24 22.50 11.26
CA TRP A 690 38.73 21.29 11.88
C TRP A 690 40.23 21.13 11.61
N LYS A 691 41.04 20.78 12.62
CA LYS A 691 42.50 20.71 12.51
C LYS A 691 42.98 19.27 12.30
N LEU A 692 43.85 19.08 11.32
CA LEU A 692 44.49 17.81 11.03
C LEU A 692 45.33 17.32 12.23
N GLY A 693 45.10 16.07 12.66
CA GLY A 693 45.75 15.48 13.82
C GLY A 693 45.23 15.96 15.18
N SER A 694 44.06 16.61 15.22
CA SER A 694 43.39 16.99 16.47
C SER A 694 42.90 15.80 17.31
N GLY A 695 42.64 14.66 16.67
CA GLY A 695 42.09 13.47 17.32
C GLY A 695 40.62 13.60 17.73
N THR A 696 39.91 14.63 17.24
CA THR A 696 38.52 14.93 17.64
C THR A 696 37.56 14.79 16.46
N ASP A 697 36.36 14.26 16.73
CA ASP A 697 35.28 14.22 15.74
C ASP A 697 34.69 15.62 15.48
N TYR A 698 34.01 15.82 14.35
CA TYR A 698 33.32 17.06 14.02
C TYR A 698 31.80 16.86 14.01
N THR A 699 31.07 17.59 14.86
CA THR A 699 29.62 17.43 15.02
C THR A 699 28.87 18.64 14.44
N LEU A 700 27.81 18.36 13.70
CA LEU A 700 26.84 19.34 13.20
C LEU A 700 25.42 18.90 13.56
N THR A 701 24.50 19.86 13.68
CA THR A 701 23.09 19.60 14.04
C THR A 701 22.18 20.24 12.99
N VAL A 702 21.18 19.51 12.51
CA VAL A 702 20.24 19.99 11.49
C VAL A 702 18.81 19.97 12.02
N LYS A 703 18.09 21.09 11.87
CA LYS A 703 16.68 21.23 12.23
C LYS A 703 15.81 21.32 10.97
N ARG A 704 14.79 20.46 10.91
CA ARG A 704 13.69 20.52 9.95
C ARG A 704 12.77 21.70 10.30
N SER A 705 12.19 22.37 9.31
CA SER A 705 11.37 23.57 9.49
C SER A 705 10.04 23.34 10.18
N GLU A 706 9.52 22.11 10.13
CA GLU A 706 8.42 21.67 10.98
C GLU A 706 8.97 21.26 12.35
N ASP A 707 8.29 21.65 13.44
CA ASP A 707 8.60 21.16 14.78
C ASP A 707 8.14 19.70 14.90
N ASP A 708 8.87 18.83 14.20
CA ASP A 708 8.64 17.41 14.12
C ASP A 708 9.80 16.64 14.81
N PRO A 709 9.54 15.93 15.92
CA PRO A 709 10.55 15.12 16.60
C PRO A 709 11.11 13.96 15.76
N SER A 710 10.44 13.53 14.67
CA SER A 710 10.86 12.46 13.75
C SER A 710 11.76 12.89 12.57
N CYS A 711 12.45 14.04 12.66
CA CYS A 711 13.39 14.52 11.64
C CYS A 711 14.44 13.48 11.15
N ILE A 712 14.78 12.47 11.96
CA ILE A 712 15.75 11.42 11.61
C ILE A 712 15.18 10.37 10.64
N ASP A 713 13.85 10.20 10.59
CA ASP A 713 13.23 9.15 9.75
C ASP A 713 13.32 9.48 8.27
N HIS A 714 13.42 10.77 7.96
CA HIS A 714 13.66 11.30 6.63
C HIS A 714 15.14 11.28 6.23
N PHE A 715 16.09 10.99 7.13
CA PHE A 715 17.54 11.10 6.84
C PHE A 715 18.04 9.98 5.92
N THR A 716 18.59 10.34 4.76
CA THR A 716 19.05 9.39 3.74
C THR A 716 20.57 9.26 3.62
N GLY A 717 21.34 10.24 4.10
CA GLY A 717 22.80 10.11 4.16
C GLY A 717 23.57 11.42 4.22
N VAL A 718 24.91 11.32 4.25
CA VAL A 718 25.84 12.46 4.20
C VAL A 718 26.75 12.33 2.99
N GLN A 719 27.11 13.45 2.38
CA GLN A 719 28.11 13.56 1.33
C GLN A 719 29.20 14.56 1.72
N THR A 720 30.41 14.35 1.20
CA THR A 720 31.48 15.34 1.18
C THR A 720 31.89 15.59 -0.27
N ASP A 721 31.86 16.85 -0.71
CA ASP A 721 32.16 17.27 -2.09
C ASP A 721 31.41 16.48 -3.17
N GLY A 722 30.19 16.05 -2.84
CA GLY A 722 29.33 15.26 -3.73
C GLY A 722 29.57 13.74 -3.68
N ALA A 723 30.56 13.26 -2.95
CA ALA A 723 30.78 11.82 -2.72
C ALA A 723 30.02 11.34 -1.47
N ALA A 724 29.27 10.24 -1.59
CA ALA A 724 28.54 9.64 -0.48
C ALA A 724 29.48 9.08 0.60
N LEU A 725 29.15 9.37 1.86
CA LEU A 725 29.87 8.84 3.01
C LEU A 725 29.23 7.55 3.49
N VAL A 726 30.05 6.64 4.00
CA VAL A 726 29.59 5.37 4.57
C VAL A 726 29.23 5.61 6.03
N LYS A 727 27.97 5.34 6.40
CA LYS A 727 27.50 5.42 7.79
C LYS A 727 28.31 4.48 8.67
N ASP A 728 28.54 4.88 9.92
CA ASP A 728 29.35 4.23 10.95
C ASP A 728 30.85 4.10 10.64
N SER A 729 31.28 4.10 9.38
CA SER A 729 32.69 4.20 9.00
C SER A 729 33.19 5.65 8.94
N HIS A 730 32.42 6.53 8.30
CA HIS A 730 32.80 7.94 8.10
C HIS A 730 32.05 8.89 9.03
N TYR A 731 30.81 8.57 9.43
CA TYR A 731 30.00 9.41 10.31
C TYR A 731 28.99 8.60 11.12
N THR A 732 28.47 9.16 12.22
CA THR A 732 27.33 8.62 12.98
C THR A 732 26.18 9.63 13.02
N ALA A 733 24.94 9.17 13.18
CA ALA A 733 23.75 10.03 13.31
C ALA A 733 22.82 9.53 14.44
N LYS A 734 22.16 10.44 15.19
CA LYS A 734 21.23 10.11 16.31
C LYS A 734 19.84 10.79 16.16
N PRO A 735 18.76 10.22 16.76
CA PRO A 735 17.40 10.80 16.71
C PRO A 735 17.23 12.12 17.47
N GLY A 736 16.35 13.00 16.97
CA GLY A 736 15.90 14.22 17.67
C GLY A 736 16.61 15.53 17.29
N SER A 737 16.61 15.88 16.00
CA SER A 737 17.31 17.03 15.35
C SER A 737 18.66 16.68 14.66
N THR A 738 18.78 15.46 14.16
CA THR A 738 19.82 14.96 13.24
C THR A 738 21.21 15.52 13.57
N VAL A 739 21.72 15.12 14.74
CA VAL A 739 23.12 15.35 15.12
C VAL A 739 23.97 14.40 14.30
N ILE A 740 24.79 14.94 13.42
CA ILE A 740 25.70 14.19 12.55
C ILE A 740 27.12 14.43 13.04
N THR A 741 27.82 13.35 13.33
CA THR A 741 29.20 13.40 13.80
C THR A 741 30.09 12.74 12.76
N LEU A 742 30.90 13.54 12.06
CA LEU A 742 31.96 13.06 11.17
C LEU A 742 33.11 12.54 12.03
N LYS A 743 33.53 11.30 11.79
CA LYS A 743 34.58 10.65 12.56
C LYS A 743 35.95 11.24 12.24
N ASN A 744 36.79 11.41 13.27
CA ASN A 744 38.18 11.84 13.14
C ASN A 744 38.95 11.03 12.08
N SER A 745 38.77 9.71 12.06
CA SER A 745 39.40 8.81 11.10
C SER A 745 39.08 9.15 9.64
N TYR A 746 37.89 9.67 9.36
CA TYR A 746 37.53 10.13 8.03
C TYR A 746 38.04 11.54 7.76
N LEU A 747 37.94 12.45 8.73
CA LEU A 747 38.42 13.83 8.61
C LEU A 747 39.94 13.90 8.35
N GLU A 748 40.72 12.97 8.91
CA GLU A 748 42.16 12.83 8.65
C GLU A 748 42.50 12.42 7.21
N SER A 749 41.53 11.87 6.47
CA SER A 749 41.71 11.51 5.05
C SER A 749 41.49 12.68 4.09
N LEU A 750 40.86 13.77 4.55
CA LEU A 750 40.58 14.94 3.73
C LEU A 750 41.84 15.80 3.55
N SER A 751 41.97 16.40 2.37
CA SER A 751 43.02 17.37 2.09
C SER A 751 42.83 18.66 2.90
N GLU A 752 43.89 19.41 3.16
CA GLU A 752 43.75 20.78 3.67
C GLU A 752 42.95 21.64 2.69
N GLY A 753 41.94 22.36 3.20
CA GLY A 753 41.07 23.19 2.39
C GLY A 753 39.60 23.16 2.80
N LYS A 754 38.77 23.78 1.97
CA LYS A 754 37.31 23.85 2.15
C LYS A 754 36.66 22.63 1.54
N HIS A 755 35.78 21.99 2.30
CA HIS A 755 35.01 20.82 1.90
C HIS A 755 33.53 21.08 2.12
N LYS A 756 32.70 20.78 1.12
CA LYS A 756 31.25 20.92 1.20
C LYS A 756 30.65 19.65 1.79
N ILE A 757 30.02 19.78 2.95
CA ILE A 757 29.25 18.70 3.58
C ILE A 757 27.79 18.88 3.22
N THR A 758 27.18 17.87 2.60
CA THR A 758 25.76 17.86 2.27
C THR A 758 25.07 16.76 3.07
N VAL A 759 24.02 17.13 3.79
CA VAL A 759 23.15 16.23 4.53
C VAL A 759 21.87 16.04 3.72
N ASN A 760 21.56 14.79 3.38
CA ASN A 760 20.42 14.44 2.54
C ASN A 760 19.29 13.84 3.38
N PHE A 761 18.09 14.19 2.99
CA PHE A 761 16.83 13.64 3.46
C PHE A 761 16.03 13.13 2.23
N ASP A 762 15.01 12.31 2.44
CA ASP A 762 14.13 11.80 1.37
C ASP A 762 13.27 12.90 0.74
N ASP A 763 13.03 13.99 1.49
CA ASP A 763 12.21 15.14 1.13
C ASP A 763 13.00 16.47 1.04
N GLY A 764 14.34 16.43 1.16
CA GLY A 764 15.17 17.64 1.10
C GLY A 764 16.67 17.43 1.34
N SER A 765 17.43 18.52 1.39
CA SER A 765 18.85 18.48 1.79
C SER A 765 19.30 19.82 2.36
N VAL A 766 20.39 19.82 3.12
CA VAL A 766 21.10 21.02 3.55
C VAL A 766 22.59 20.86 3.34
N SER A 767 23.30 21.95 3.01
CA SER A 767 24.74 21.92 2.85
C SER A 767 25.42 22.98 3.71
N LEU A 768 26.62 22.66 4.21
CA LEU A 768 27.52 23.60 4.87
C LEU A 768 28.94 23.37 4.37
N GLU A 769 29.83 24.32 4.66
CA GLU A 769 31.25 24.21 4.37
C GLU A 769 32.03 23.96 5.67
N ILE A 770 32.98 23.02 5.64
CA ILE A 770 33.99 22.85 6.70
C ILE A 770 35.37 23.19 6.15
N THR A 771 36.25 23.75 6.99
CA THR A 771 37.65 24.01 6.60
C THR A 771 38.60 23.09 7.34
N VAL A 772 39.30 22.20 6.63
CA VAL A 772 40.37 21.35 7.17
C VAL A 772 41.68 22.15 7.18
N GLN A 773 42.26 22.34 8.38
CA GLN A 773 43.46 23.15 8.62
C GLN A 773 44.69 22.30 8.94
N ALA A 774 45.87 22.81 8.63
CA ALA A 774 47.15 22.16 8.91
C ALA A 774 47.37 21.82 10.39
N ALA A 775 48.08 20.72 10.64
CA ALA A 775 48.51 20.32 11.97
C ALA A 775 49.49 21.36 12.56
N ASP A 776 49.37 21.65 13.85
CA ASP A 776 50.33 22.51 14.56
C ASP A 776 51.72 21.84 14.53
N LYS A 777 52.74 22.51 13.99
CA LYS A 777 54.12 21.98 13.93
C LYS A 777 54.65 21.78 15.36
N LYS A 778 54.87 20.53 15.78
CA LYS A 778 55.60 20.22 17.03
C LYS A 778 57.06 20.66 16.89
N GLU A 779 57.45 21.74 17.57
CA GLU A 779 58.87 22.03 17.84
C GLU A 779 59.43 20.96 18.80
N VAL A 780 60.35 20.14 18.30
CA VAL A 780 61.10 19.18 19.10
C VAL A 780 62.35 19.90 19.64
N THR A 781 62.31 20.31 20.90
CA THR A 781 63.49 20.82 21.60
C THR A 781 64.40 19.65 22.00
N LEU A 782 65.46 19.41 21.24
CA LEU A 782 66.53 18.49 21.61
C LEU A 782 67.35 19.11 22.76
N ILE A 783 67.41 18.45 23.91
CA ILE A 783 68.33 18.78 25.01
C ILE A 783 69.63 18.00 24.81
N PRO A 784 70.76 18.62 24.46
CA PRO A 784 72.05 17.93 24.47
C PRO A 784 72.62 17.91 25.90
N LYS A 785 72.79 16.71 26.46
CA LYS A 785 73.77 16.48 27.54
C LYS A 785 75.13 16.25 26.91
N THR A 786 76.08 17.15 27.16
CA THR A 786 77.39 16.91 27.81
C THR A 786 78.29 18.12 27.57
N GLY A 787 78.94 18.59 28.63
CA GLY A 787 79.90 19.68 28.55
C GLY A 787 81.11 19.32 27.69
N GLU A 788 81.64 20.29 26.97
CA GLU A 788 82.81 21.06 27.38
C GLU A 788 83.06 22.18 26.35
N THR A 789 83.21 23.39 26.89
CA THR A 789 83.94 24.57 26.38
C THR A 789 83.84 24.99 24.90
N GLY A 790 83.34 26.21 24.71
CA GLY A 790 84.13 27.21 23.96
C GLY A 790 83.46 27.88 22.75
N CYS A 791 82.88 29.05 23.03
CA CYS A 791 82.97 30.26 22.21
C CYS A 791 82.19 30.42 20.89
N ILE A 792 81.22 31.34 21.00
CA ILE A 792 80.96 32.52 20.15
C ILE A 792 80.13 32.33 18.87
N ALA A 793 79.11 33.19 18.81
CA ALA A 793 78.06 33.34 17.82
C ALA A 793 78.53 33.64 16.40
N VAL A 794 77.77 33.17 15.42
CA VAL A 794 77.64 33.82 14.11
C VAL A 794 76.17 33.88 13.71
N LEU A 795 75.67 35.12 13.63
CA LEU A 795 74.47 35.52 12.90
C LEU A 795 74.76 35.49 11.39
N GLY A 796 73.83 34.94 10.62
CA GLY A 796 73.23 35.73 9.54
C GLY A 796 73.52 35.35 8.08
N VAL A 797 72.40 35.27 7.35
CA VAL A 797 72.16 35.88 6.02
C VAL A 797 72.49 35.02 4.78
N ILE A 798 71.41 34.41 4.26
CA ILE A 798 70.72 34.68 2.96
C ILE A 798 71.54 34.68 1.65
N MET A 799 71.04 33.84 0.72
CA MET A 799 71.09 33.83 -0.76
C MET A 799 72.45 33.80 -1.46
N VAL A 800 72.61 32.86 -2.41
CA VAL A 800 72.83 33.10 -3.87
C VAL A 800 72.68 31.76 -4.65
N ILE A 801 71.59 31.68 -5.43
CA ILE A 801 71.47 31.43 -6.89
C ILE A 801 72.37 30.39 -7.62
N SER A 802 71.71 29.69 -8.56
CA SER A 802 72.18 29.07 -9.84
C SER A 802 72.89 27.70 -9.78
N ALA A 803 72.75 26.77 -10.74
CA ALA A 803 71.89 26.62 -11.90
C ALA A 803 72.08 25.20 -12.46
N ALA A 804 71.01 24.62 -13.03
CA ALA A 804 70.94 23.67 -14.16
C ALA A 804 69.59 22.93 -14.00
N GLY A 805 68.58 23.03 -14.86
CA GLY A 805 68.50 23.48 -16.22
C GLY A 805 67.65 22.45 -16.98
N CYS A 806 66.33 22.62 -17.04
CA CYS A 806 65.52 22.53 -18.26
C CYS A 806 64.00 22.75 -17.99
N VAL A 807 63.57 23.97 -18.28
CA VAL A 807 62.37 24.36 -19.05
C VAL A 807 61.05 23.57 -18.87
N ILE A 808 60.26 24.11 -17.94
CA ILE A 808 58.84 24.53 -17.99
C ILE A 808 58.10 24.40 -19.33
N THR A 809 56.87 23.87 -19.30
CA THR A 809 55.73 24.52 -19.98
C THR A 809 54.51 24.50 -19.07
N LEU A 810 53.90 25.67 -18.91
CA LEU A 810 52.75 26.02 -18.08
C LEU A 810 51.42 25.79 -18.82
N GLU A 811 50.36 25.70 -17.99
CA GLU A 811 48.98 26.14 -18.22
C GLU A 811 47.94 25.22 -18.90
N ARG A 812 47.02 24.75 -18.03
CA ARG A 812 45.56 24.88 -18.19
C ARG A 812 45.18 26.22 -18.85
N GLU A 813 44.29 26.20 -19.83
CA GLU A 813 42.90 26.67 -19.62
C GLU A 813 41.98 26.49 -20.84
N LYS A 814 40.76 26.01 -20.50
CA LYS A 814 39.42 26.38 -21.00
C LYS A 814 39.14 26.52 -22.51
N LYS A 815 37.94 25.97 -22.81
CA LYS A 815 36.83 26.58 -23.56
C LYS A 815 36.57 25.94 -24.93
N ARG A 816 35.52 25.11 -24.99
CA ARG A 816 34.69 24.98 -26.20
C ARG A 816 33.21 24.85 -25.82
N ARG A 817 32.48 25.95 -26.00
CA ARG A 817 31.09 25.93 -26.47
C ARG A 817 31.08 26.51 -27.90
N ARG A 818 30.51 25.71 -28.81
CA ARG A 818 29.82 25.96 -30.10
C ARG A 818 30.37 26.98 -31.13
N ASN A 819 30.53 26.43 -32.35
CA ASN A 819 30.12 26.88 -33.69
C ASN A 819 30.13 28.38 -34.05
N ALA A 820 30.89 28.73 -35.10
CA ALA A 820 30.37 29.24 -36.39
C ALA A 820 31.52 29.59 -37.37
N ARG A 821 31.35 29.15 -38.63
CA ARG A 821 32.10 29.41 -39.87
C ARG A 821 33.47 28.78 -40.07
#